data_AF-A0A397GYU7-F1
#
_entry.id   AF-A0A397GYU7-F1
#
_cell.length_a   1.000
_cell.length_b   1.000
_cell.length_c   1.000
_cell.angle_alpha   90.00
_cell.angle_beta   90.00
_cell.angle_gamma   90.00
#
_symmetry.space_group_name_H-M   'P 1'
#
loop_
_entity.id
_entity.type
_entity.pdbx_description
1 polymer ?
#
loop_
_entity_poly.entity_id
_entity_poly.type
_entity_poly.pdbx_seq_one_letter_code
_entity_poly.pdbx_strand_id
1 'polypeptide(L)'
;MAVRSESWKASQREKKRRARRELRQQRGYDANAHRQKDAERTRGRASRKTKERYRERVRKYEEFLIEERNMPESYEVGEGHPAPTLEELKEFIRWLIDSTKGKLASNGRLTMDTILVRAQEFVPGFYLETGNEIARDDRAELYHWIENELVEEGVLSTIRKPKYDLDFERAIIALWAIDDPFFISGRYRVQFHLITLQFLCTGARVSSFTPASENKVGRGLRYRNIELVLFRADNAPWRIGWRLDQQFVKNNKDPENTMFGTAIWDCDEPIYSGALYLLALALADNALYGFSSPEEVVEQRIPEGEDELVLRWNEEAKDRCIIRGVTAGRVSEDPLTKEKYQADFRKIPANACYFMTATIHAMCRALGKAVKSKYSSAHVAQILTQKSKTVYGNDYLANCSGVDVFNALRGRLADHTHINYFQGYGQFHEHGLPRRLPIEEERKIDANPRLVAKAMEIQNAESNGDTNRLKRNYSILKRGIYSSTLQRYQSEWVQSQRDWKILTRGRERPDHAEQTAEKQAQCKLMPELGRLAAIMSSKEPLSFDEKAVAVKDLYTQCLRDFDVVYRPGEEPLDGRCPVDGCDFESMRGATTSILAFDEKCLVQMESLPKSHVSTDEQHYRRHLHDAHHYNKAICVPSEKARKKRSSSEIDEESVADGNPPKRQRRPRRQRKTTLAPSNASTKDLKIILWGPPTTNPQAMFPLPAEAEHENEECLKDLTCQAINHCENFSETLYIGQDGDSIRSASSDTPNLTDNPGPSAISSVPGTIPIDPRILDVSTTILSYLGGELQQYDECNLSEQLASSPLAEQP
;
A
#
# COMPACT_ATOMS: atom_id res chain seq x y z
N MET A 1 42.61 24.45 -46.66
CA MET A 1 41.49 23.53 -46.96
C MET A 1 40.84 23.96 -48.27
N ALA A 2 40.62 23.07 -49.23
CA ALA A 2 40.00 23.43 -50.51
C ALA A 2 38.51 23.80 -50.32
N VAL A 3 38.12 25.00 -50.74
CA VAL A 3 36.71 25.43 -50.71
C VAL A 3 35.92 24.62 -51.73
N ARG A 4 35.16 23.63 -51.26
CA ARG A 4 34.33 22.78 -52.13
C ARG A 4 33.36 23.66 -52.93
N SER A 5 33.42 23.54 -54.25
CA SER A 5 32.64 24.37 -55.18
C SER A 5 31.14 24.29 -54.92
N GLU A 6 30.42 25.36 -55.28
CA GLU A 6 28.96 25.39 -55.12
C GLU A 6 28.27 24.30 -55.94
N SER A 7 28.78 24.00 -57.13
CA SER A 7 28.39 22.85 -57.96
C SER A 7 28.42 21.53 -57.19
N TRP A 8 29.51 21.24 -56.47
CA TRP A 8 29.61 20.01 -55.66
C TRP A 8 28.58 20.00 -54.52
N LYS A 9 28.40 21.14 -53.83
CA LYS A 9 27.39 21.28 -52.76
C LYS A 9 25.97 21.12 -53.31
N ALA A 10 25.67 21.62 -54.50
CA ALA A 10 24.39 21.49 -55.18
C ALA A 10 24.10 20.03 -55.59
N SER A 11 25.08 19.35 -56.20
CA SER A 11 24.98 17.92 -56.55
C SER A 11 24.69 17.04 -55.32
N GLN A 12 25.40 17.27 -54.20
CA GLN A 12 25.13 16.56 -52.94
C GLN A 12 23.74 16.87 -52.36
N ARG A 13 23.24 18.11 -52.49
CA ARG A 13 21.86 18.47 -52.11
C ARG A 13 20.83 17.73 -52.97
N GLU A 14 21.04 17.59 -54.27
CA GLU A 14 20.11 16.89 -55.14
C GLU A 14 20.15 15.36 -54.93
N LYS A 15 21.34 14.77 -54.69
CA LYS A 15 21.44 13.35 -54.27
C LYS A 15 20.65 13.09 -52.98
N LYS A 16 20.76 13.98 -51.98
CA LYS A 16 19.95 13.91 -50.75
C LYS A 16 18.44 14.12 -51.00
N ARG A 17 18.04 14.96 -51.96
CA ARG A 17 16.63 15.12 -52.35
C ARG A 17 16.08 13.87 -53.04
N ARG A 18 16.83 13.25 -53.96
CA ARG A 18 16.44 12.02 -54.64
C ARG A 18 16.22 10.87 -53.65
N ALA A 19 17.18 10.61 -52.77
CA ALA A 19 17.04 9.61 -51.70
C ALA A 19 15.82 9.88 -50.78
N ARG A 20 15.51 11.16 -50.49
CA ARG A 20 14.28 11.52 -49.75
C ARG A 20 12.99 11.31 -50.54
N ARG A 21 13.00 11.38 -51.88
CA ARG A 21 11.84 11.05 -52.73
C ARG A 21 11.62 9.53 -52.77
N GLU A 22 12.69 8.77 -52.98
CA GLU A 22 12.68 7.29 -52.98
C GLU A 22 12.18 6.74 -51.63
N LEU A 23 12.70 7.24 -50.50
CA LEU A 23 12.27 6.81 -49.17
C LEU A 23 10.79 7.15 -48.88
N ARG A 24 10.25 8.24 -49.44
CA ARG A 24 8.81 8.57 -49.36
C ARG A 24 7.97 7.58 -50.16
N GLN A 25 8.40 7.22 -51.37
CA GLN A 25 7.73 6.23 -52.21
C GLN A 25 7.74 4.85 -51.55
N GLN A 26 8.90 4.41 -51.03
CA GLN A 26 9.03 3.14 -50.27
C GLN A 26 8.13 3.10 -49.02
N ARG A 27 7.91 4.25 -48.35
CA ARG A 27 7.04 4.36 -47.17
C ARG A 27 5.57 4.67 -47.52
N GLY A 28 5.19 4.69 -48.79
CA GLY A 28 3.81 4.98 -49.22
C GLY A 28 3.30 6.37 -48.83
N TYR A 29 4.18 7.37 -48.74
CA TYR A 29 3.79 8.73 -48.34
C TYR A 29 2.91 9.40 -49.42
N ASP A 30 1.65 9.63 -49.07
CA ASP A 30 0.72 10.52 -49.78
C ASP A 30 0.53 11.81 -48.98
N ALA A 31 0.64 12.96 -49.67
CA ALA A 31 0.44 14.29 -49.08
C ALA A 31 -1.04 14.60 -48.78
N ASN A 32 -1.99 13.81 -49.29
CA ASN A 32 -3.43 14.02 -49.09
C ASN A 32 -4.03 13.09 -48.01
N ALA A 33 -3.44 11.91 -47.77
CA ALA A 33 -3.91 10.88 -46.85
C ALA A 33 -4.21 11.32 -45.41
N HIS A 34 -3.68 12.46 -44.96
CA HIS A 34 -3.95 13.02 -43.64
C HIS A 34 -4.59 14.42 -43.67
N ARG A 35 -4.83 15.01 -44.86
CA ARG A 35 -5.28 16.41 -44.98
C ARG A 35 -6.56 16.71 -44.20
N GLN A 36 -7.54 15.80 -44.21
CA GLN A 36 -8.78 15.94 -43.44
C GLN A 36 -8.53 15.83 -41.93
N LYS A 37 -7.77 14.82 -41.52
CA LYS A 37 -7.40 14.53 -40.12
C LYS A 37 -6.48 15.59 -39.49
N ASP A 38 -5.68 16.27 -40.30
CA ASP A 38 -4.81 17.38 -39.87
C ASP A 38 -5.56 18.73 -39.90
N ALA A 39 -6.63 18.84 -40.70
CA ALA A 39 -7.55 19.99 -40.66
C ALA A 39 -8.52 19.93 -39.46
N GLU A 40 -8.81 18.73 -38.94
CA GLU A 40 -9.46 18.55 -37.65
C GLU A 40 -8.60 19.16 -36.52
N ARG A 41 -9.00 20.33 -36.00
CA ARG A 41 -8.41 20.88 -34.78
C ARG A 41 -8.44 19.81 -33.69
N THR A 42 -7.29 19.50 -33.08
CA THR A 42 -7.18 18.46 -32.05
C THR A 42 -7.95 18.82 -30.77
N ARG A 43 -9.27 18.62 -30.78
CA ARG A 43 -10.17 18.81 -29.64
C ARG A 43 -10.13 17.55 -28.75
N GLY A 44 -9.67 17.73 -27.52
CA GLY A 44 -9.84 16.79 -26.40
C GLY A 44 -9.45 15.32 -26.66
N ARG A 45 -8.15 14.98 -26.61
CA ARG A 45 -7.68 13.58 -26.44
C ARG A 45 -7.93 13.07 -24.99
N ALA A 46 -9.14 13.27 -24.48
CA ALA A 46 -9.61 12.71 -23.22
C ALA A 46 -9.73 11.18 -23.36
N SER A 47 -9.26 10.44 -22.35
CA SER A 47 -9.42 8.97 -22.34
C SER A 47 -10.90 8.58 -22.29
N ARG A 48 -11.28 7.37 -22.71
CA ARG A 48 -12.67 6.88 -22.62
C ARG A 48 -13.24 7.06 -21.20
N LYS A 49 -12.43 6.78 -20.17
CA LYS A 49 -12.78 6.95 -18.75
C LYS A 49 -12.95 8.41 -18.34
N THR A 50 -12.16 9.30 -18.94
CA THR A 50 -12.30 10.75 -18.74
C THR A 50 -13.61 11.25 -19.36
N LYS A 51 -13.92 10.82 -20.59
CA LYS A 51 -15.20 11.13 -21.25
C LYS A 51 -16.40 10.63 -20.46
N GLU A 52 -16.33 9.42 -19.91
CA GLU A 52 -17.41 8.89 -19.07
C GLU A 52 -17.60 9.70 -17.77
N ARG A 53 -16.53 10.14 -17.11
CA ARG A 53 -16.64 11.05 -15.96
C ARG A 53 -17.22 12.42 -16.34
N TYR A 54 -16.96 12.90 -17.55
CA TYR A 54 -17.58 14.12 -18.06
C TYR A 54 -19.08 13.93 -18.29
N ARG A 55 -19.51 12.78 -18.84
CA ARG A 55 -20.94 12.39 -18.95
C ARG A 55 -21.64 12.27 -17.61
N GLU A 56 -20.99 11.69 -16.60
CA GLU A 56 -21.52 11.66 -15.23
C GLU A 56 -21.78 13.07 -14.66
N ARG A 57 -21.12 14.12 -15.16
CA ARG A 57 -21.45 15.51 -14.81
C ARG A 57 -22.64 16.04 -15.61
N VAL A 58 -22.74 15.72 -16.90
CA VAL A 58 -23.92 16.08 -17.73
C VAL A 58 -25.19 15.43 -17.16
N ARG A 59 -25.14 14.16 -16.74
CA ARG A 59 -26.29 13.50 -16.08
C ARG A 59 -26.71 14.16 -14.77
N LYS A 60 -25.78 14.78 -14.04
CA LYS A 60 -26.13 15.59 -12.85
C LYS A 60 -26.80 16.91 -13.21
N TYR A 61 -26.54 17.44 -14.40
CA TYR A 61 -27.24 18.60 -14.93
C TYR A 61 -28.61 18.21 -15.52
N GLU A 62 -28.76 17.01 -16.12
CA GLU A 62 -30.08 16.43 -16.45
C GLU A 62 -30.97 16.30 -15.21
N GLU A 63 -30.46 15.75 -14.11
CA GLU A 63 -31.18 15.69 -12.81
C GLU A 63 -31.64 17.08 -12.35
N PHE A 64 -30.76 18.10 -12.39
CA PHE A 64 -31.10 19.49 -12.08
C PHE A 64 -32.20 20.05 -12.99
N LEU A 65 -32.14 19.80 -14.30
CA LEU A 65 -33.18 20.26 -15.23
C LEU A 65 -34.54 19.59 -14.99
N ILE A 66 -34.55 18.32 -14.58
CA ILE A 66 -35.77 17.61 -14.20
C ILE A 66 -36.36 18.18 -12.90
N GLU A 67 -35.54 18.30 -11.86
CA GLU A 67 -35.98 18.75 -10.52
C GLU A 67 -36.34 20.24 -10.46
N GLU A 68 -35.52 21.13 -11.01
CA GLU A 68 -35.63 22.59 -10.83
C GLU A 68 -36.18 23.33 -12.07
N ARG A 69 -36.10 22.73 -13.26
CA ARG A 69 -36.63 23.31 -14.52
C ARG A 69 -37.89 22.62 -15.05
N ASN A 70 -38.48 21.70 -14.29
CA ASN A 70 -39.70 20.95 -14.63
C ASN A 70 -39.60 20.19 -15.97
N MET A 71 -38.41 19.74 -16.35
CA MET A 71 -38.24 18.90 -17.53
C MET A 71 -38.79 17.48 -17.27
N PRO A 72 -39.29 16.76 -18.29
CA PRO A 72 -39.83 15.41 -18.09
C PRO A 72 -38.80 14.44 -17.48
N GLU A 73 -39.24 13.47 -16.66
CA GLU A 73 -38.35 12.48 -16.01
C GLU A 73 -37.45 11.69 -16.97
N SER A 74 -37.81 11.63 -18.26
CA SER A 74 -37.05 11.00 -19.34
C SER A 74 -36.25 11.99 -20.20
N TYR A 75 -35.96 13.19 -19.69
CA TYR A 75 -35.20 14.20 -20.43
C TYR A 75 -33.71 13.85 -20.45
N GLU A 76 -33.09 13.93 -21.63
CA GLU A 76 -31.67 13.67 -21.85
C GLU A 76 -31.03 14.87 -22.58
N VAL A 77 -29.83 15.27 -22.16
CA VAL A 77 -29.09 16.41 -22.74
C VAL A 77 -28.26 15.90 -23.92
N GLY A 78 -28.89 15.93 -25.11
CA GLY A 78 -28.33 15.40 -26.36
C GLY A 78 -27.92 16.45 -27.40
N GLU A 79 -27.64 15.98 -28.61
CA GLU A 79 -27.18 16.78 -29.75
C GLU A 79 -28.14 17.95 -30.05
N GLY A 80 -27.59 19.16 -30.13
CA GLY A 80 -28.36 20.38 -30.40
C GLY A 80 -28.96 21.08 -29.17
N HIS A 81 -28.85 20.53 -27.95
CA HIS A 81 -29.26 21.23 -26.73
C HIS A 81 -28.53 22.60 -26.62
N PRO A 82 -29.23 23.72 -26.40
CA PRO A 82 -28.61 25.05 -26.32
C PRO A 82 -27.58 25.11 -25.19
N ALA A 83 -26.49 25.85 -25.38
CA ALA A 83 -25.52 26.03 -24.29
C ALA A 83 -26.16 26.80 -23.12
N PRO A 84 -25.99 26.35 -21.86
CA PRO A 84 -26.53 27.04 -20.69
C PRO A 84 -25.92 28.44 -20.56
N THR A 85 -26.73 29.39 -20.08
CA THR A 85 -26.25 30.74 -19.76
C THR A 85 -25.37 30.73 -18.52
N LEU A 86 -24.59 31.78 -18.30
CA LEU A 86 -23.83 31.95 -17.06
C LEU A 86 -24.72 31.87 -15.80
N GLU A 87 -25.92 32.44 -15.85
CA GLU A 87 -26.89 32.40 -14.75
C GLU A 87 -27.31 30.96 -14.43
N GLU A 88 -27.70 30.19 -15.45
CA GLU A 88 -28.08 28.78 -15.29
C GLU A 88 -26.90 27.90 -14.82
N LEU A 89 -25.67 28.22 -15.26
CA LEU A 89 -24.46 27.58 -14.76
C LEU A 89 -24.22 27.87 -13.26
N LYS A 90 -24.44 29.12 -12.81
CA LYS A 90 -24.34 29.49 -11.39
C LYS A 90 -25.44 28.79 -10.56
N GLU A 91 -26.68 28.71 -11.07
CA GLU A 91 -27.78 27.97 -10.44
C GLU A 91 -27.50 26.46 -10.31
N PHE A 92 -27.11 25.80 -11.40
CA PHE A 92 -26.74 24.38 -11.40
C PHE A 92 -25.64 24.08 -10.39
N ILE A 93 -24.64 24.96 -10.27
CA ILE A 93 -23.56 24.79 -9.29
C ILE A 93 -24.06 24.97 -7.84
N ARG A 94 -25.01 25.90 -7.56
CA ARG A 94 -25.64 25.99 -6.23
C ARG A 94 -26.42 24.71 -5.91
N TRP A 95 -27.29 24.24 -6.79
CA TRP A 95 -28.00 22.95 -6.62
C TRP A 95 -27.04 21.77 -6.42
N LEU A 96 -25.92 21.72 -7.16
CA LEU A 96 -24.90 20.67 -7.04
C LEU A 96 -24.13 20.73 -5.71
N ILE A 97 -24.04 21.91 -5.08
CA ILE A 97 -23.48 22.09 -3.75
C ILE A 97 -24.45 21.57 -2.69
N ASP A 98 -25.69 22.05 -2.72
CA ASP A 98 -26.70 21.74 -1.69
C ASP A 98 -27.13 20.26 -1.73
N SER A 99 -27.16 19.64 -2.92
CA SER A 99 -27.38 18.21 -3.10
C SER A 99 -26.19 17.31 -2.72
N THR A 100 -25.00 17.87 -2.40
CA THR A 100 -23.79 17.08 -2.13
C THR A 100 -23.17 17.34 -0.76
N LYS A 101 -23.22 16.33 0.13
CA LYS A 101 -22.45 16.36 1.38
C LYS A 101 -20.93 16.27 1.15
N GLY A 102 -20.19 17.26 1.65
CA GLY A 102 -18.73 17.29 1.70
C GLY A 102 -18.12 16.31 2.71
N LYS A 103 -16.79 16.10 2.60
CA LYS A 103 -16.05 15.06 3.35
C LYS A 103 -14.88 15.58 4.20
N LEU A 104 -14.52 16.87 4.09
CA LEU A 104 -13.33 17.43 4.72
C LEU A 104 -13.66 18.48 5.78
N ALA A 105 -14.60 19.38 5.50
CA ALA A 105 -15.08 20.33 6.50
C ALA A 105 -16.00 19.63 7.52
N SER A 106 -15.83 19.93 8.81
CA SER A 106 -16.59 19.34 9.92
C SER A 106 -18.10 19.63 9.82
N ASN A 107 -18.44 20.83 9.34
CA ASN A 107 -19.82 21.24 9.03
C ASN A 107 -20.42 20.55 7.78
N GLY A 108 -19.68 19.66 7.12
CA GLY A 108 -20.15 18.93 5.93
C GLY A 108 -20.16 19.75 4.64
N ARG A 109 -19.67 21.00 4.62
CA ARG A 109 -19.56 21.80 3.38
C ARG A 109 -18.55 21.18 2.40
N LEU A 110 -18.78 21.43 1.11
CA LEU A 110 -17.86 21.05 0.05
C LEU A 110 -16.63 21.96 0.03
N THR A 111 -15.57 21.48 -0.62
CA THR A 111 -14.39 22.30 -0.86
C THR A 111 -14.44 22.97 -2.22
N MET A 112 -13.86 24.17 -2.33
CA MET A 112 -13.70 24.89 -3.59
C MET A 112 -13.09 23.98 -4.68
N ASP A 113 -11.95 23.34 -4.38
CA ASP A 113 -11.27 22.41 -5.29
C ASP A 113 -12.21 21.29 -5.81
N THR A 114 -13.19 20.85 -5.01
CA THR A 114 -14.15 19.78 -5.41
C THR A 114 -15.16 20.28 -6.43
N ILE A 115 -15.70 21.48 -6.24
CA ILE A 115 -16.69 22.07 -7.15
C ILE A 115 -16.03 22.57 -8.43
N LEU A 116 -14.87 23.22 -8.33
CA LEU A 116 -14.09 23.65 -9.48
C LEU A 116 -13.77 22.47 -10.42
N VAL A 117 -13.31 21.35 -9.88
CA VAL A 117 -13.06 20.12 -10.68
C VAL A 117 -14.35 19.58 -11.30
N ARG A 118 -15.50 19.65 -10.62
CA ARG A 118 -16.80 19.24 -11.20
C ARG A 118 -17.21 20.14 -12.36
N ALA A 119 -17.06 21.46 -12.24
CA ALA A 119 -17.34 22.41 -13.31
C ALA A 119 -16.40 22.20 -14.51
N GLN A 120 -15.10 22.02 -14.25
CA GLN A 120 -14.09 21.68 -15.28
C GLN A 120 -14.29 20.30 -15.93
N GLU A 121 -15.07 19.41 -15.31
CA GLU A 121 -15.50 18.14 -15.89
C GLU A 121 -16.84 18.25 -16.63
N PHE A 122 -17.72 19.15 -16.20
CA PHE A 122 -19.00 19.45 -16.86
C PHE A 122 -18.80 20.14 -18.20
N VAL A 123 -18.05 21.25 -18.27
CA VAL A 123 -17.86 22.05 -19.50
C VAL A 123 -17.42 21.21 -20.72
N PRO A 124 -16.38 20.35 -20.66
CA PRO A 124 -16.03 19.47 -21.78
C PRO A 124 -17.00 18.30 -21.96
N GLY A 125 -17.79 17.93 -20.95
CA GLY A 125 -18.85 16.93 -21.04
C GLY A 125 -20.04 17.42 -21.83
N PHE A 126 -20.49 18.64 -21.54
CA PHE A 126 -21.60 19.28 -22.24
C PHE A 126 -21.33 19.34 -23.75
N TYR A 127 -20.14 19.78 -24.16
CA TYR A 127 -19.74 19.76 -25.58
C TYR A 127 -19.68 18.36 -26.18
N LEU A 128 -19.33 17.33 -25.40
CA LEU A 128 -19.23 15.95 -25.91
C LEU A 128 -20.59 15.32 -26.22
N GLU A 129 -21.64 15.69 -25.49
CA GLU A 129 -22.99 15.13 -25.68
C GLU A 129 -23.88 16.03 -26.57
N THR A 130 -23.68 17.36 -26.54
CA THR A 130 -24.54 18.32 -27.27
C THR A 130 -23.94 18.86 -28.57
N GLY A 131 -22.61 18.81 -28.72
CA GLY A 131 -21.86 19.49 -29.78
C GLY A 131 -21.64 21.00 -29.57
N ASN A 132 -22.32 21.61 -28.59
CA ASN A 132 -22.30 23.06 -28.35
C ASN A 132 -21.22 23.45 -27.32
N GLU A 133 -20.48 24.53 -27.60
CA GLU A 133 -19.39 25.01 -26.73
C GLU A 133 -19.91 26.12 -25.79
N ILE A 134 -19.80 25.92 -24.47
CA ILE A 134 -20.02 26.98 -23.48
C ILE A 134 -18.99 28.08 -23.70
N ALA A 135 -19.45 29.33 -23.77
CA ALA A 135 -18.64 30.48 -24.14
C ALA A 135 -17.39 30.60 -23.27
N ARG A 136 -16.30 31.12 -23.87
CA ARG A 136 -15.00 31.17 -23.21
C ARG A 136 -15.00 32.05 -21.96
N ASP A 137 -15.78 33.12 -22.00
CA ASP A 137 -15.79 34.12 -20.96
C ASP A 137 -16.72 33.66 -19.83
N ASP A 138 -17.93 33.15 -20.15
CA ASP A 138 -18.84 32.49 -19.18
C ASP A 138 -18.16 31.37 -18.38
N ARG A 139 -17.37 30.49 -19.01
CA ARG A 139 -16.66 29.43 -18.27
C ARG A 139 -15.49 29.96 -17.43
N ALA A 140 -14.89 31.08 -17.81
CA ALA A 140 -13.81 31.70 -17.02
C ALA A 140 -14.39 32.41 -15.79
N GLU A 141 -15.47 33.16 -15.99
CA GLU A 141 -16.29 33.81 -14.97
C GLU A 141 -16.88 32.79 -13.98
N LEU A 142 -17.43 31.66 -14.47
CA LEU A 142 -17.90 30.57 -13.62
C LEU A 142 -16.79 30.01 -12.71
N TYR A 143 -15.58 29.82 -13.24
CA TYR A 143 -14.46 29.33 -12.42
C TYR A 143 -14.00 30.38 -11.41
N HIS A 144 -13.93 31.65 -11.80
CA HIS A 144 -13.57 32.75 -10.91
C HIS A 144 -14.57 32.90 -9.75
N TRP A 145 -15.88 32.82 -10.05
CA TRP A 145 -16.97 32.83 -9.08
C TRP A 145 -16.90 31.64 -8.10
N ILE A 146 -16.55 30.44 -8.57
CA ILE A 146 -16.33 29.27 -7.71
C ILE A 146 -15.09 29.43 -6.82
N GLU A 147 -14.00 29.99 -7.36
CA GLU A 147 -12.72 30.12 -6.66
C GLU A 147 -12.75 31.21 -5.57
N ASN A 148 -13.52 32.29 -5.77
CA ASN A 148 -13.48 33.49 -4.93
C ASN A 148 -14.85 33.80 -4.29
N GLU A 149 -15.86 34.19 -5.06
CA GLU A 149 -17.15 34.64 -4.51
C GLU A 149 -17.86 33.56 -3.66
N LEU A 150 -17.95 32.31 -4.12
CA LEU A 150 -18.53 31.23 -3.31
C LEU A 150 -17.71 30.86 -2.06
N VAL A 151 -16.45 31.26 -2.00
CA VAL A 151 -15.59 31.13 -0.81
C VAL A 151 -15.83 32.30 0.14
N GLU A 152 -15.99 33.52 -0.37
CA GLU A 152 -16.30 34.74 0.38
C GLU A 152 -17.72 34.71 0.98
N GLU A 153 -18.72 34.20 0.24
CA GLU A 153 -20.06 33.84 0.75
C GLU A 153 -19.98 32.73 1.83
N GLY A 154 -18.83 32.09 2.03
CA GLY A 154 -18.59 30.98 2.94
C GLY A 154 -19.23 29.65 2.50
N VAL A 155 -19.96 29.63 1.38
CA VAL A 155 -20.66 28.44 0.81
C VAL A 155 -19.67 27.29 0.60
N LEU A 156 -18.47 27.60 0.09
CA LEU A 156 -17.39 26.64 -0.13
C LEU A 156 -16.24 26.81 0.86
N SER A 157 -15.70 25.67 1.30
CA SER A 157 -14.52 25.64 2.17
C SER A 157 -13.22 25.61 1.37
N THR A 158 -12.21 26.36 1.82
CA THR A 158 -10.83 26.27 1.30
C THR A 158 -9.99 25.18 1.99
N ILE A 159 -10.56 24.41 2.93
CA ILE A 159 -9.86 23.35 3.65
C ILE A 159 -9.34 22.30 2.67
N ARG A 160 -8.02 22.12 2.66
CA ARG A 160 -7.32 21.05 1.93
C ARG A 160 -6.91 19.95 2.89
N LYS A 161 -6.87 18.69 2.41
CA LYS A 161 -6.35 17.58 3.22
C LYS A 161 -4.87 17.87 3.56
N PRO A 162 -4.49 17.87 4.85
CA PRO A 162 -3.13 18.15 5.25
C PRO A 162 -2.14 17.09 4.73
N LYS A 163 -0.91 17.54 4.45
CA LYS A 163 0.17 16.72 3.88
C LYS A 163 1.22 16.43 4.94
N TYR A 164 1.39 15.14 5.23
CA TYR A 164 2.38 14.62 6.15
C TYR A 164 3.32 13.59 5.48
N ASP A 165 4.51 13.43 6.01
CA ASP A 165 5.53 12.47 5.56
C ASP A 165 5.40 11.14 6.31
N LEU A 166 5.54 10.02 5.61
CA LEU A 166 5.35 8.69 6.21
C LEU A 166 6.66 8.21 6.87
N ASP A 167 6.54 7.75 8.11
CA ASP A 167 7.51 6.85 8.76
C ASP A 167 7.36 5.46 8.10
N PHE A 168 8.30 5.15 7.20
CA PHE A 168 8.33 3.89 6.46
C PHE A 168 8.74 2.72 7.36
N GLU A 169 9.72 2.93 8.25
CA GLU A 169 10.29 1.90 9.13
C GLU A 169 9.18 1.27 9.96
N ARG A 170 8.41 2.08 10.68
CA ARG A 170 7.35 1.57 11.57
C ARG A 170 6.24 0.85 10.82
N ALA A 171 5.89 1.32 9.63
CA ALA A 171 4.89 0.66 8.79
C ALA A 171 5.38 -0.72 8.31
N ILE A 172 6.67 -0.85 7.96
CA ILE A 172 7.26 -2.12 7.55
C ILE A 172 7.52 -3.05 8.74
N ILE A 173 7.99 -2.56 9.87
CA ILE A 173 8.13 -3.34 11.11
C ILE A 173 6.76 -3.94 11.51
N ALA A 174 5.69 -3.15 11.45
CA ALA A 174 4.33 -3.65 11.68
C ALA A 174 3.85 -4.69 10.65
N LEU A 175 4.37 -4.68 9.42
CA LEU A 175 4.13 -5.72 8.43
C LEU A 175 4.83 -7.04 8.78
N TRP A 176 5.88 -7.05 9.60
CA TRP A 176 6.67 -8.25 9.92
C TRP A 176 6.49 -8.76 11.36
N ALA A 177 6.42 -7.87 12.35
CA ALA A 177 6.52 -8.21 13.77
C ALA A 177 5.22 -8.08 14.58
N ILE A 178 4.12 -7.61 13.98
CA ILE A 178 2.83 -7.39 14.67
C ILE A 178 1.77 -8.39 14.16
N ASP A 179 0.80 -8.74 15.02
CA ASP A 179 -0.38 -9.57 14.67
C ASP A 179 -1.05 -9.05 13.40
N ASP A 180 -1.32 -9.95 12.45
CA ASP A 180 -1.97 -9.62 11.19
C ASP A 180 -3.51 -9.60 11.38
N PRO A 181 -4.19 -8.43 11.39
CA PRO A 181 -5.64 -8.39 11.65
C PRO A 181 -6.48 -8.95 10.48
N PHE A 182 -5.83 -9.37 9.40
CA PHE A 182 -6.33 -10.08 8.23
C PHE A 182 -5.22 -10.98 7.70
N PHE A 183 -5.55 -12.14 7.12
CA PHE A 183 -4.55 -13.08 6.60
C PHE A 183 -3.60 -12.45 5.56
N ILE A 184 -2.29 -12.62 5.77
CA ILE A 184 -1.20 -12.23 4.87
C ILE A 184 -0.25 -13.44 4.70
N SER A 185 -0.29 -14.08 3.53
CA SER A 185 0.67 -15.12 3.17
C SER A 185 2.10 -14.57 3.06
N GLY A 186 3.10 -15.42 3.36
CA GLY A 186 4.53 -15.09 3.29
C GLY A 186 4.91 -14.45 1.96
N ARG A 187 4.58 -15.11 0.84
CA ARG A 187 4.81 -14.56 -0.51
C ARG A 187 4.20 -13.18 -0.71
N TYR A 188 2.99 -12.92 -0.19
CA TYR A 188 2.39 -11.59 -0.28
C TYR A 188 3.18 -10.56 0.54
N ARG A 189 3.64 -10.91 1.74
CA ARG A 189 4.48 -10.07 2.62
C ARG A 189 5.77 -9.64 1.92
N VAL A 190 6.51 -10.61 1.34
CA VAL A 190 7.76 -10.38 0.59
C VAL A 190 7.55 -9.43 -0.58
N GLN A 191 6.60 -9.72 -1.48
CA GLN A 191 6.35 -8.85 -2.64
C GLN A 191 5.80 -7.48 -2.23
N PHE A 192 5.01 -7.39 -1.14
CA PHE A 192 4.42 -6.15 -0.68
C PHE A 192 5.50 -5.22 -0.11
N HIS A 193 6.45 -5.77 0.65
CA HIS A 193 7.61 -5.01 1.12
C HIS A 193 8.43 -4.53 -0.08
N LEU A 194 8.87 -5.42 -0.99
CA LEU A 194 9.64 -5.02 -2.17
C LEU A 194 8.96 -3.87 -2.91
N ILE A 195 7.68 -4.00 -3.26
CA ILE A 195 7.03 -2.98 -4.08
C ILE A 195 6.83 -1.65 -3.34
N THR A 196 6.64 -1.69 -2.02
CA THR A 196 6.53 -0.47 -1.20
C THR A 196 7.87 0.24 -1.12
N LEU A 197 8.97 -0.50 -0.97
CA LEU A 197 10.34 0.02 -1.04
C LEU A 197 10.64 0.59 -2.44
N GLN A 198 10.27 -0.08 -3.54
CA GLN A 198 10.45 0.50 -4.88
C GLN A 198 9.66 1.81 -5.06
N PHE A 199 8.45 1.95 -4.49
CA PHE A 199 7.74 3.24 -4.48
C PHE A 199 8.45 4.32 -3.65
N LEU A 200 9.11 3.96 -2.55
CA LEU A 200 9.93 4.87 -1.75
C LEU A 200 11.18 5.34 -2.52
N CYS A 201 11.93 4.42 -3.13
CA CYS A 201 13.19 4.73 -3.82
C CYS A 201 13.00 5.49 -5.15
N THR A 202 11.92 5.19 -5.89
CA THR A 202 11.75 5.67 -7.28
C THR A 202 10.70 6.76 -7.48
N GLY A 203 10.06 7.22 -6.40
CA GLY A 203 8.99 8.24 -6.46
C GLY A 203 7.79 7.86 -7.33
N ALA A 204 7.69 6.59 -7.76
CA ALA A 204 6.83 6.17 -8.84
C ALA A 204 5.34 6.25 -8.47
N ARG A 205 4.52 6.52 -9.49
CA ARG A 205 3.06 6.46 -9.35
C ARG A 205 2.65 5.01 -9.10
N VAL A 206 1.66 4.80 -8.23
CA VAL A 206 1.12 3.46 -7.89
C VAL A 206 0.81 2.62 -9.14
N SER A 207 0.24 3.27 -10.16
CA SER A 207 -0.14 2.66 -11.43
C SER A 207 1.03 2.28 -12.36
N SER A 208 2.25 2.71 -12.07
CA SER A 208 3.45 2.38 -12.86
C SER A 208 3.83 0.91 -12.68
N PHE A 209 3.76 0.40 -11.45
CA PHE A 209 4.16 -0.97 -11.12
C PHE A 209 2.97 -1.88 -10.77
N THR A 210 1.90 -1.33 -10.19
CA THR A 210 0.64 -2.06 -9.90
C THR A 210 -0.47 -1.46 -10.77
N PRO A 211 -0.80 -2.04 -11.94
CA PRO A 211 -1.71 -1.42 -12.89
C PRO A 211 -3.14 -1.35 -12.33
N ALA A 212 -3.93 -0.37 -12.77
CA ALA A 212 -5.38 -0.38 -12.50
C ALA A 212 -6.01 -1.62 -13.14
N SER A 213 -7.02 -2.22 -12.50
CA SER A 213 -7.65 -3.47 -12.96
C SER A 213 -8.01 -3.50 -14.45
N GLU A 214 -8.55 -2.40 -14.99
CA GLU A 214 -8.91 -2.23 -16.41
C GLU A 214 -7.72 -2.22 -17.39
N ASN A 215 -6.50 -2.03 -16.87
CA ASN A 215 -5.24 -1.92 -17.62
C ASN A 215 -4.23 -3.02 -17.23
N LYS A 216 -4.65 -4.11 -16.57
CA LYS A 216 -3.72 -5.13 -16.04
C LYS A 216 -2.96 -5.91 -17.12
N VAL A 217 -3.59 -6.14 -18.27
CA VAL A 217 -3.03 -6.92 -19.38
C VAL A 217 -1.81 -6.21 -19.98
N GLY A 218 -0.69 -6.91 -20.09
CA GLY A 218 0.56 -6.38 -20.64
C GLY A 218 1.26 -5.32 -19.77
N ARG A 219 0.80 -5.09 -18.54
CA ARG A 219 1.39 -4.12 -17.61
C ARG A 219 1.87 -4.80 -16.31
N GLY A 220 2.32 -3.98 -15.37
CA GLY A 220 2.95 -4.41 -14.13
C GLY A 220 4.47 -4.42 -14.20
N LEU A 221 5.12 -4.44 -13.04
CA LEU A 221 6.56 -4.61 -12.92
C LEU A 221 6.97 -6.04 -13.31
N ARG A 222 7.82 -6.20 -14.31
CA ARG A 222 8.31 -7.50 -14.85
C ARG A 222 9.81 -7.64 -14.66
N TYR A 223 10.33 -8.87 -14.70
CA TYR A 223 11.77 -9.13 -14.59
C TYR A 223 12.57 -8.38 -15.65
N ARG A 224 12.10 -8.30 -16.91
CA ARG A 224 12.75 -7.49 -17.97
C ARG A 224 12.85 -5.99 -17.70
N ASN A 225 12.15 -5.46 -16.69
CA ASN A 225 12.26 -4.06 -16.28
C ASN A 225 13.34 -3.84 -15.21
N ILE A 226 14.05 -4.90 -14.82
CA ILE A 226 15.15 -4.84 -13.87
C ILE A 226 16.41 -5.37 -14.55
N GLU A 227 17.51 -4.65 -14.44
CA GLU A 227 18.85 -5.14 -14.73
C GLU A 227 19.55 -5.33 -13.38
N LEU A 228 19.95 -6.57 -13.08
CA LEU A 228 20.49 -6.96 -11.77
C LEU A 228 21.99 -7.27 -11.92
N VAL A 229 22.83 -6.67 -11.09
CA VAL A 229 24.28 -6.72 -11.23
C VAL A 229 24.94 -6.96 -9.89
N LEU A 230 25.87 -7.91 -9.83
CA LEU A 230 26.81 -8.09 -8.73
C LEU A 230 28.03 -7.21 -8.99
N PHE A 231 28.54 -6.53 -7.96
CA PHE A 231 29.75 -5.71 -8.03
C PHE A 231 30.76 -6.18 -6.99
N ARG A 232 32.05 -6.07 -7.29
CA ARG A 232 33.15 -6.39 -6.37
C ARG A 232 33.04 -5.50 -5.13
N ALA A 233 33.34 -6.06 -3.95
CA ALA A 233 33.29 -5.36 -2.67
C ALA A 233 34.51 -5.73 -1.82
N ASP A 234 34.95 -4.81 -0.96
CA ASP A 234 36.19 -4.98 -0.18
C ASP A 234 36.06 -6.04 0.91
N ASN A 235 34.89 -6.12 1.56
CA ASN A 235 34.62 -6.95 2.74
C ASN A 235 33.55 -8.03 2.50
N ALA A 236 33.19 -8.30 1.24
CA ALA A 236 32.19 -9.30 0.86
C ALA A 236 32.49 -9.86 -0.55
N PRO A 237 32.08 -11.09 -0.89
CA PRO A 237 32.29 -11.65 -2.22
C PRO A 237 31.75 -10.78 -3.37
N TRP A 238 30.65 -10.06 -3.09
CA TRP A 238 30.06 -9.04 -3.96
C TRP A 238 29.03 -8.20 -3.19
N ARG A 239 28.60 -7.08 -3.79
CA ARG A 239 27.42 -6.28 -3.42
C ARG A 239 26.44 -6.21 -4.59
N ILE A 240 25.14 -6.14 -4.30
CA ILE A 240 24.11 -6.04 -5.34
C ILE A 240 23.77 -4.58 -5.66
N GLY A 241 23.70 -4.26 -6.95
CA GLY A 241 22.99 -3.09 -7.47
C GLY A 241 22.00 -3.50 -8.55
N TRP A 242 20.94 -2.71 -8.75
CA TRP A 242 20.00 -2.93 -9.86
C TRP A 242 19.54 -1.62 -10.51
N ARG A 243 19.27 -1.65 -11.82
CA ARG A 243 18.52 -0.58 -12.51
C ARG A 243 17.07 -1.00 -12.67
N LEU A 244 16.14 -0.18 -12.18
CA LEU A 244 14.71 -0.32 -12.38
C LEU A 244 14.22 0.62 -13.49
N ASP A 245 13.83 0.06 -14.64
CA ASP A 245 13.37 0.79 -15.81
C ASP A 245 11.85 1.03 -15.78
N GLN A 246 11.46 2.28 -15.48
CA GLN A 246 10.06 2.67 -15.43
C GLN A 246 9.47 2.84 -16.84
N GLN A 247 8.82 1.80 -17.34
CA GLN A 247 8.09 1.81 -18.61
C GLN A 247 6.81 2.68 -18.56
N PHE A 248 5.97 2.49 -17.53
CA PHE A 248 4.60 3.02 -17.48
C PHE A 248 4.47 4.42 -16.82
N VAL A 249 5.36 5.36 -17.18
CA VAL A 249 5.36 6.74 -16.65
C VAL A 249 4.23 7.60 -17.23
N LYS A 250 3.68 8.52 -16.43
CA LYS A 250 2.60 9.44 -16.87
C LYS A 250 3.05 10.28 -18.06
N ASN A 251 2.20 10.39 -19.08
CA ASN A 251 2.47 11.13 -20.31
C ASN A 251 3.67 10.59 -21.12
N ASN A 252 4.12 9.36 -20.86
CA ASN A 252 4.95 8.62 -21.79
C ASN A 252 4.08 8.18 -22.99
N LYS A 253 4.49 8.54 -24.20
CA LYS A 253 3.78 8.20 -25.45
C LYS A 253 4.41 7.02 -26.18
N ASP A 254 5.64 6.67 -25.82
CA ASP A 254 6.44 5.63 -26.45
C ASP A 254 7.14 4.81 -25.34
N PRO A 255 6.39 3.95 -24.64
CA PRO A 255 6.92 3.13 -23.54
C PRO A 255 7.87 2.01 -24.03
N GLU A 256 8.02 1.81 -25.33
CA GLU A 256 8.94 0.82 -25.89
C GLU A 256 10.35 1.42 -26.05
N ASN A 257 10.44 2.70 -26.48
CA ASN A 257 11.73 3.37 -26.72
C ASN A 257 12.09 4.42 -25.66
N THR A 258 11.14 4.84 -24.82
CA THR A 258 11.37 5.82 -23.73
C THR A 258 11.13 5.16 -22.38
N MET A 259 12.20 4.82 -21.66
CA MET A 259 12.15 4.30 -20.29
C MET A 259 12.94 5.22 -19.35
N PHE A 260 12.50 5.32 -18.09
CA PHE A 260 13.21 6.07 -17.06
C PHE A 260 13.84 5.09 -16.07
N GLY A 261 15.12 4.81 -16.27
CA GLY A 261 15.90 3.98 -15.36
C GLY A 261 16.20 4.69 -14.04
N THR A 262 16.10 3.95 -12.93
CA THR A 262 16.60 4.36 -11.62
C THR A 262 17.60 3.30 -11.14
N ALA A 263 18.88 3.66 -11.02
CA ALA A 263 19.88 2.80 -10.41
C ALA A 263 19.75 2.85 -8.88
N ILE A 264 19.79 1.69 -8.24
CA ILE A 264 19.62 1.53 -6.79
C ILE A 264 20.70 0.57 -6.30
N TRP A 265 21.45 0.99 -5.29
CA TRP A 265 22.33 0.12 -4.51
C TRP A 265 21.54 -0.58 -3.41
N ASP A 266 21.86 -1.84 -3.13
CA ASP A 266 21.30 -2.52 -1.98
C ASP A 266 21.74 -1.86 -0.66
N CYS A 267 20.81 -1.78 0.29
CA CYS A 267 21.09 -1.33 1.66
C CYS A 267 21.54 -2.51 2.52
N ASP A 268 22.31 -2.25 3.57
CA ASP A 268 22.73 -3.31 4.51
C ASP A 268 21.71 -3.44 5.66
N GLU A 269 21.01 -2.35 5.99
CA GLU A 269 19.86 -2.34 6.90
C GLU A 269 18.67 -3.16 6.33
N PRO A 270 18.14 -4.16 7.07
CA PRO A 270 17.20 -5.16 6.54
C PRO A 270 15.95 -4.60 5.87
N ILE A 271 15.37 -3.56 6.45
CA ILE A 271 14.12 -2.93 5.98
C ILE A 271 14.28 -2.17 4.66
N TYR A 272 15.51 -1.82 4.30
CA TYR A 272 15.88 -1.12 3.07
C TYR A 272 16.64 -2.02 2.07
N SER A 273 16.98 -3.25 2.46
CA SER A 273 17.75 -4.21 1.66
C SER A 273 16.92 -4.85 0.52
N GLY A 274 16.59 -4.03 -0.47
CA GLY A 274 15.69 -4.36 -1.57
C GLY A 274 16.13 -5.55 -2.43
N ALA A 275 17.43 -5.86 -2.46
CA ALA A 275 17.95 -6.99 -3.22
C ALA A 275 17.52 -8.33 -2.62
N LEU A 276 17.42 -8.47 -1.30
CA LEU A 276 17.10 -9.74 -0.64
C LEU A 276 15.70 -10.24 -1.05
N TYR A 277 14.72 -9.33 -1.04
CA TYR A 277 13.37 -9.62 -1.50
C TYR A 277 13.35 -9.94 -3.01
N LEU A 278 14.09 -9.17 -3.83
CA LEU A 278 14.15 -9.41 -5.27
C LEU A 278 14.75 -10.79 -5.60
N LEU A 279 15.83 -11.20 -4.93
CA LEU A 279 16.43 -12.53 -5.07
C LEU A 279 15.46 -13.63 -4.65
N ALA A 280 14.87 -13.53 -3.45
CA ALA A 280 13.90 -14.51 -2.96
C ALA A 280 12.68 -14.64 -3.89
N LEU A 281 12.20 -13.53 -4.46
CA LEU A 281 11.11 -13.51 -5.44
C LEU A 281 11.54 -14.14 -6.77
N ALA A 282 12.74 -13.85 -7.25
CA ALA A 282 13.29 -14.38 -8.50
C ALA A 282 13.54 -15.89 -8.45
N LEU A 283 14.14 -16.37 -7.35
CA LEU A 283 14.37 -17.80 -7.12
C LEU A 283 13.05 -18.56 -7.06
N ALA A 284 12.08 -18.07 -6.27
CA ALA A 284 10.75 -18.69 -6.18
C ALA A 284 9.92 -18.64 -7.47
N ASP A 285 10.31 -17.78 -8.42
CA ASP A 285 9.67 -17.67 -9.74
C ASP A 285 10.40 -18.45 -10.84
N ASN A 286 11.51 -19.12 -10.50
CA ASN A 286 12.52 -19.68 -11.42
C ASN A 286 12.94 -18.66 -12.51
N ALA A 287 13.18 -17.41 -12.09
CA ALA A 287 13.41 -16.29 -12.98
C ALA A 287 14.89 -16.01 -13.25
N LEU A 288 15.79 -16.39 -12.34
CA LEU A 288 17.22 -16.13 -12.45
C LEU A 288 17.91 -17.26 -13.24
N TYR A 289 18.74 -16.90 -14.22
CA TYR A 289 19.42 -17.88 -15.06
C TYR A 289 20.61 -18.51 -14.34
N GLY A 290 20.62 -19.84 -14.25
CA GLY A 290 21.70 -20.61 -13.64
C GLY A 290 21.62 -20.77 -12.11
N PHE A 291 20.53 -20.33 -11.48
CA PHE A 291 20.35 -20.43 -10.03
C PHE A 291 18.97 -21.03 -9.68
N SER A 292 18.98 -22.10 -8.88
CA SER A 292 17.80 -22.81 -8.37
C SER A 292 17.62 -22.65 -6.86
N SER A 293 18.64 -22.18 -6.15
CA SER A 293 18.67 -22.05 -4.69
C SER A 293 19.32 -20.72 -4.23
N PRO A 294 19.00 -20.22 -3.02
CA PRO A 294 19.75 -19.14 -2.38
C PRO A 294 21.25 -19.44 -2.25
N GLU A 295 21.61 -20.68 -1.94
CA GLU A 295 22.98 -21.14 -1.72
C GLU A 295 23.85 -20.95 -2.98
N GLU A 296 23.37 -21.34 -4.16
CA GLU A 296 24.07 -21.14 -5.43
C GLU A 296 24.36 -19.65 -5.71
N VAL A 297 23.46 -18.74 -5.31
CA VAL A 297 23.67 -17.28 -5.47
C VAL A 297 24.81 -16.82 -4.55
N VAL A 298 24.86 -17.32 -3.32
CA VAL A 298 25.89 -16.99 -2.31
C VAL A 298 27.27 -17.53 -2.70
N GLU A 299 27.32 -18.68 -3.38
CA GLU A 299 28.54 -19.26 -3.94
C GLU A 299 29.08 -18.51 -5.17
N GLN A 300 28.24 -17.71 -5.84
CA GLN A 300 28.68 -16.94 -7.02
C GLN A 300 29.89 -16.04 -6.70
N ARG A 301 30.85 -16.00 -7.62
CA ARG A 301 32.01 -15.11 -7.59
C ARG A 301 32.08 -14.28 -8.87
N ILE A 302 32.65 -13.08 -8.78
CA ILE A 302 32.99 -12.27 -9.95
C ILE A 302 34.37 -12.75 -10.43
N PRO A 303 34.57 -13.04 -11.73
CA PRO A 303 35.85 -13.51 -12.27
C PRO A 303 37.04 -12.59 -11.91
N GLU A 304 38.24 -13.15 -11.83
CA GLU A 304 39.45 -12.36 -11.66
C GLU A 304 39.65 -11.43 -12.86
N GLY A 305 39.87 -10.13 -12.60
CA GLY A 305 39.98 -9.09 -13.62
C GLY A 305 38.66 -8.41 -14.03
N GLU A 306 37.51 -8.86 -13.51
CA GLU A 306 36.20 -8.20 -13.69
C GLU A 306 35.75 -7.51 -12.38
N ASP A 307 35.09 -6.35 -12.46
CA ASP A 307 34.55 -5.64 -11.30
C ASP A 307 33.03 -5.85 -11.11
N GLU A 308 32.36 -6.35 -12.14
CA GLU A 308 30.92 -6.60 -12.14
C GLU A 308 30.51 -7.89 -12.86
N LEU A 309 29.40 -8.49 -12.44
CA LEU A 309 28.75 -9.61 -13.12
C LEU A 309 27.26 -9.31 -13.29
N VAL A 310 26.82 -9.14 -14.54
CA VAL A 310 25.41 -8.91 -14.88
C VAL A 310 24.64 -10.23 -14.81
N LEU A 311 23.69 -10.32 -13.88
CA LEU A 311 22.84 -11.49 -13.74
C LEU A 311 21.73 -11.49 -14.81
N ARG A 312 21.51 -12.65 -15.43
CA ARG A 312 20.53 -12.83 -16.50
C ARG A 312 19.21 -13.37 -15.96
N TRP A 313 18.11 -12.96 -16.59
CA TRP A 313 16.81 -13.61 -16.43
C TRP A 313 16.62 -14.74 -17.43
N ASN A 314 15.93 -15.80 -17.02
CA ASN A 314 15.41 -16.83 -17.91
C ASN A 314 14.43 -16.21 -18.93
N GLU A 315 14.54 -16.60 -20.20
CA GLU A 315 13.73 -16.00 -21.29
C GLU A 315 12.22 -16.11 -21.02
N GLU A 316 11.77 -17.25 -20.48
CA GLU A 316 10.39 -17.53 -20.10
C GLU A 316 9.88 -16.62 -18.96
N ALA A 317 10.79 -16.16 -18.09
CA ALA A 317 10.47 -15.34 -16.93
C ALA A 317 10.57 -13.83 -17.20
N LYS A 318 11.26 -13.39 -18.26
CA LYS A 318 11.42 -11.96 -18.59
C LYS A 318 10.11 -11.18 -18.61
N ASP A 319 9.05 -11.81 -19.14
CA ASP A 319 7.72 -11.22 -19.23
C ASP A 319 6.80 -11.52 -18.02
N ARG A 320 7.23 -12.34 -17.06
CA ARG A 320 6.47 -12.60 -15.83
C ARG A 320 6.46 -11.34 -14.95
N CYS A 321 5.29 -11.04 -14.39
CA CYS A 321 5.13 -9.98 -13.40
C CYS A 321 5.76 -10.41 -12.06
N ILE A 322 6.59 -9.57 -11.45
CA ILE A 322 7.20 -9.86 -10.14
C ILE A 322 6.12 -9.76 -9.04
N ILE A 323 5.32 -8.69 -9.09
CA ILE A 323 4.30 -8.37 -8.09
C ILE A 323 2.93 -8.85 -8.59
N ARG A 324 2.42 -9.93 -7.99
CA ARG A 324 1.29 -10.71 -8.52
C ARG A 324 0.11 -10.79 -7.53
N GLY A 325 -1.04 -11.26 -7.99
CA GLY A 325 -2.14 -11.60 -7.07
C GLY A 325 -1.80 -12.85 -6.26
N VAL A 326 -1.97 -12.84 -4.94
CA VAL A 326 -1.66 -14.00 -4.07
C VAL A 326 -2.89 -14.41 -3.26
N THR A 327 -3.10 -15.72 -3.15
CA THR A 327 -4.08 -16.42 -2.30
C THR A 327 -3.34 -17.51 -1.51
N ALA A 328 -4.00 -18.18 -0.55
CA ALA A 328 -3.34 -19.13 0.37
C ALA A 328 -2.53 -20.23 -0.37
N GLY A 329 -3.16 -21.06 -1.20
CA GLY A 329 -2.50 -22.05 -2.05
C GLY A 329 -2.21 -21.66 -3.52
N ARG A 330 -2.24 -20.37 -3.92
CA ARG A 330 -1.92 -19.98 -5.32
C ARG A 330 -1.44 -18.54 -5.50
N VAL A 331 -0.39 -18.37 -6.29
CA VAL A 331 0.00 -17.11 -6.96
C VAL A 331 -0.65 -17.04 -8.35
N SER A 332 -1.21 -15.89 -8.71
CA SER A 332 -1.83 -15.61 -10.02
C SER A 332 -0.81 -14.97 -10.96
N GLU A 333 -0.78 -15.36 -12.24
CA GLU A 333 0.08 -14.69 -13.24
C GLU A 333 -0.33 -13.24 -13.56
N ASP A 334 -1.55 -12.83 -13.17
CA ASP A 334 -1.97 -11.43 -13.26
C ASP A 334 -1.19 -10.54 -12.26
N PRO A 335 -0.78 -9.33 -12.69
CA PRO A 335 -0.12 -8.38 -11.78
C PRO A 335 -1.07 -7.91 -10.66
N LEU A 336 -0.50 -7.61 -9.50
CA LEU A 336 -1.22 -6.98 -8.40
C LEU A 336 -1.85 -5.66 -8.85
N THR A 337 -3.15 -5.49 -8.65
CA THR A 337 -3.84 -4.28 -9.07
C THR A 337 -3.59 -3.11 -8.13
N LYS A 338 -3.56 -1.89 -8.70
CA LYS A 338 -3.52 -0.62 -7.97
C LYS A 338 -4.56 -0.61 -6.84
N GLU A 339 -5.77 -1.05 -7.15
CA GLU A 339 -6.90 -1.00 -6.21
C GLU A 339 -6.67 -1.93 -5.01
N LYS A 340 -6.13 -3.14 -5.23
CA LYS A 340 -5.77 -4.09 -4.15
C LYS A 340 -4.60 -3.54 -3.32
N TYR A 341 -3.51 -3.15 -3.98
CA TYR A 341 -2.36 -2.55 -3.29
C TYR A 341 -2.77 -1.35 -2.42
N GLN A 342 -3.54 -0.41 -2.96
CA GLN A 342 -3.98 0.77 -2.20
C GLN A 342 -4.96 0.43 -1.07
N ALA A 343 -5.72 -0.65 -1.17
CA ALA A 343 -6.58 -1.11 -0.09
C ALA A 343 -5.77 -1.70 1.07
N ASP A 344 -4.72 -2.48 0.78
CA ASP A 344 -3.89 -3.12 1.81
C ASP A 344 -2.86 -2.16 2.41
N PHE A 345 -2.25 -1.27 1.61
CA PHE A 345 -1.36 -0.21 2.08
C PHE A 345 -2.03 0.72 3.10
N ARG A 346 -3.36 0.89 3.06
CA ARG A 346 -4.07 1.69 4.08
C ARG A 346 -4.21 0.97 5.41
N LYS A 347 -4.18 -0.36 5.42
CA LYS A 347 -4.31 -1.17 6.64
C LYS A 347 -2.99 -1.21 7.42
N ILE A 348 -1.86 -1.28 6.73
CA ILE A 348 -0.55 -1.43 7.39
C ILE A 348 -0.22 -0.28 8.36
N PRO A 349 -0.42 1.01 8.04
CA PRO A 349 -0.31 2.09 9.03
C PRO A 349 -1.31 1.95 10.19
N ALA A 350 -2.54 1.47 9.95
CA ALA A 350 -3.49 1.22 11.03
C ALA A 350 -3.05 0.04 11.93
N ASN A 351 -2.41 -0.99 11.37
CA ASN A 351 -1.76 -2.07 12.13
C ASN A 351 -0.57 -1.53 12.94
N ALA A 352 0.18 -0.57 12.38
CA ALA A 352 1.25 0.18 13.04
C ALA A 352 0.74 1.30 13.98
N CYS A 353 -0.52 1.20 14.43
CA CYS A 353 -1.17 2.11 15.38
C CYS A 353 -1.22 3.60 14.97
N TYR A 354 -1.19 3.92 13.66
CA TYR A 354 -1.52 5.25 13.16
C TYR A 354 -3.03 5.45 13.06
N PHE A 355 -3.57 6.41 13.81
CA PHE A 355 -4.97 6.81 13.72
C PHE A 355 -5.32 7.53 12.40
N MET A 356 -4.33 7.98 11.64
CA MET A 356 -4.52 8.59 10.31
C MET A 356 -3.99 7.74 9.16
N THR A 357 -4.78 7.64 8.09
CA THR A 357 -4.42 6.86 6.90
C THR A 357 -3.35 7.55 6.04
N ALA A 358 -2.23 6.85 5.81
CA ALA A 358 -1.17 7.24 4.89
C ALA A 358 -1.50 6.99 3.41
N THR A 359 -0.69 7.55 2.50
CA THR A 359 -0.77 7.30 1.05
C THR A 359 0.63 7.24 0.45
N ILE A 360 0.82 6.61 -0.72
CA ILE A 360 2.12 6.61 -1.43
C ILE A 360 2.69 8.02 -1.63
N HIS A 361 1.85 9.04 -1.86
CA HIS A 361 2.35 10.42 -2.01
C HIS A 361 3.09 10.94 -0.76
N ALA A 362 2.85 10.38 0.44
CA ALA A 362 3.63 10.68 1.64
C ALA A 362 5.06 10.12 1.57
N MET A 363 5.27 8.94 0.97
CA MET A 363 6.61 8.41 0.71
C MET A 363 7.33 9.22 -0.38
N CYS A 364 6.62 9.60 -1.45
CA CYS A 364 7.21 10.44 -2.49
C CYS A 364 7.59 11.85 -1.97
N ARG A 365 6.90 12.37 -0.94
CA ARG A 365 7.31 13.59 -0.22
C ARG A 365 8.57 13.38 0.59
N ALA A 366 8.62 12.31 1.41
CA ALA A 366 9.81 11.97 2.19
C ALA A 366 11.05 11.80 1.30
N LEU A 367 10.93 11.06 0.18
CA LEU A 367 11.98 10.99 -0.85
C LEU A 367 12.36 12.38 -1.36
N GLY A 368 11.38 13.16 -1.82
CA GLY A 368 11.57 14.51 -2.34
C GLY A 368 12.34 15.43 -1.37
N LYS A 369 11.98 15.39 -0.08
CA LYS A 369 12.68 16.10 1.01
C LYS A 369 14.13 15.62 1.16
N ALA A 370 14.36 14.32 1.18
CA ALA A 370 15.69 13.71 1.35
C ALA A 370 16.65 14.00 0.18
N VAL A 371 16.16 14.09 -1.06
CA VAL A 371 17.00 14.39 -2.24
C VAL A 371 17.19 15.89 -2.50
N LYS A 372 16.28 16.77 -2.05
CA LYS A 372 16.28 18.19 -2.40
C LYS A 372 17.56 18.94 -1.99
N SER A 373 18.15 18.60 -0.86
CA SER A 373 19.39 19.25 -0.38
C SER A 373 20.66 18.73 -1.06
N LYS A 374 20.61 17.56 -1.69
CA LYS A 374 21.77 16.85 -2.26
C LYS A 374 21.85 16.94 -3.78
N TYR A 375 20.73 17.18 -4.47
CA TYR A 375 20.64 17.07 -5.93
C TYR A 375 19.93 18.27 -6.58
N SER A 376 20.28 18.55 -7.84
CA SER A 376 19.65 19.61 -8.64
C SER A 376 18.14 19.39 -8.82
N SER A 377 17.38 20.47 -8.97
CA SER A 377 15.92 20.37 -9.18
C SER A 377 15.53 19.57 -10.44
N ALA A 378 16.45 19.39 -11.40
CA ALA A 378 16.23 18.54 -12.56
C ALA A 378 16.30 17.05 -12.18
N HIS A 379 17.28 16.63 -11.39
CA HIS A 379 17.39 15.27 -10.87
C HIS A 379 16.25 14.95 -9.88
N VAL A 380 15.87 15.91 -9.02
CA VAL A 380 14.70 15.77 -8.13
C VAL A 380 13.39 15.61 -8.93
N ALA A 381 13.24 16.35 -10.03
CA ALA A 381 12.07 16.18 -10.91
C ALA A 381 12.11 14.83 -11.65
N GLN A 382 13.29 14.38 -12.09
CA GLN A 382 13.49 13.08 -12.75
C GLN A 382 13.11 11.91 -11.83
N ILE A 383 13.64 11.87 -10.59
CA ILE A 383 13.33 10.78 -9.64
C ILE A 383 11.86 10.80 -9.21
N LEU A 384 11.22 11.97 -9.11
CA LEU A 384 9.77 12.06 -8.84
C LEU A 384 8.90 11.84 -10.09
N THR A 385 9.49 11.56 -11.26
CA THR A 385 8.83 11.38 -12.57
C THR A 385 8.00 12.59 -13.03
N GLN A 386 8.41 13.80 -12.64
CA GLN A 386 7.73 15.07 -12.94
C GLN A 386 8.41 15.85 -14.07
N LYS A 387 7.62 16.48 -14.93
CA LYS A 387 8.11 17.33 -16.04
C LYS A 387 8.23 18.82 -15.69
N SER A 388 7.67 19.28 -14.57
CA SER A 388 7.69 20.69 -14.17
C SER A 388 8.21 20.88 -12.74
N LYS A 389 9.03 21.92 -12.56
CA LYS A 389 9.53 22.36 -11.26
C LYS A 389 8.40 22.85 -10.34
N THR A 390 7.33 23.43 -10.88
CA THR A 390 6.20 23.97 -10.10
C THR A 390 5.40 22.90 -9.37
N VAL A 391 5.34 21.69 -9.92
CA VAL A 391 4.59 20.55 -9.33
C VAL A 391 5.21 20.13 -8.00
N TYR A 392 6.54 20.25 -7.83
CA TYR A 392 7.20 19.92 -6.57
C TYR A 392 6.74 20.82 -5.42
N GLY A 393 6.76 22.15 -5.62
CA GLY A 393 6.32 23.11 -4.61
C GLY A 393 4.85 22.93 -4.23
N ASN A 394 3.99 22.70 -5.21
CA ASN A 394 2.54 22.61 -4.99
C ASN A 394 2.09 21.26 -4.39
N ASP A 395 2.66 20.13 -4.82
CA ASP A 395 2.16 18.80 -4.42
C ASP A 395 3.02 18.08 -3.37
N TYR A 396 4.34 18.39 -3.31
CA TYR A 396 5.32 17.59 -2.58
C TYR A 396 5.96 18.28 -1.36
N LEU A 397 5.54 19.50 -1.01
CA LEU A 397 5.83 20.07 0.31
C LEU A 397 4.78 19.64 1.35
N ALA A 398 5.23 19.41 2.58
CA ALA A 398 4.36 19.28 3.74
C ALA A 398 3.73 20.64 4.11
N ASN A 399 2.64 20.64 4.87
CA ASN A 399 1.96 21.89 5.26
C ASN A 399 2.74 22.70 6.31
N CYS A 400 3.54 22.04 7.15
CA CYS A 400 4.42 22.68 8.13
C CYS A 400 5.77 23.04 7.48
N SER A 401 6.37 24.17 7.86
CA SER A 401 7.70 24.57 7.37
C SER A 401 8.78 23.57 7.76
N GLY A 402 9.70 23.26 6.84
CA GLY A 402 10.84 22.37 7.07
C GLY A 402 12.10 23.09 7.54
N VAL A 403 11.94 24.18 8.29
CA VAL A 403 13.04 25.08 8.69
C VAL A 403 13.10 25.16 10.22
N ASP A 404 14.24 24.80 10.80
CA ASP A 404 14.54 25.06 12.21
C ASP A 404 14.93 26.54 12.36
N VAL A 405 13.92 27.38 12.58
CA VAL A 405 14.07 28.84 12.56
C VAL A 405 15.05 29.31 13.64
N PHE A 406 14.99 28.77 14.86
CA PHE A 406 15.82 29.24 15.95
C PHE A 406 17.27 28.80 15.84
N ASN A 407 17.55 27.54 15.48
CA ASN A 407 18.95 27.15 15.31
C ASN A 407 19.57 27.79 14.06
N ALA A 408 18.81 27.96 12.97
CA ALA A 408 19.28 28.71 11.80
C ALA A 408 19.61 30.18 12.13
N LEU A 409 18.72 30.90 12.84
CA LEU A 409 18.95 32.29 13.26
C LEU A 409 20.13 32.44 14.25
N ARG A 410 20.46 31.38 15.00
CA ARG A 410 21.54 31.38 15.99
C ARG A 410 22.84 30.74 15.48
N GLY A 411 22.91 30.35 14.20
CA GLY A 411 24.09 29.68 13.62
C GLY A 411 24.41 28.31 14.24
N ARG A 412 23.40 27.64 14.80
CA ARG A 412 23.51 26.31 15.42
C ARG A 412 23.18 25.21 14.41
N LEU A 413 23.60 23.98 14.72
CA LEU A 413 23.16 22.79 13.99
C LEU A 413 21.62 22.66 14.09
N ALA A 414 20.97 22.31 12.99
CA ALA A 414 19.53 22.16 12.93
C ALA A 414 19.07 20.88 13.66
N ASP A 415 18.13 21.02 14.59
CA ASP A 415 17.37 19.91 15.16
C ASP A 415 16.13 19.68 14.31
N HIS A 416 16.07 18.52 13.65
CA HIS A 416 14.89 18.15 12.86
C HIS A 416 13.87 17.32 13.66
N THR A 417 14.07 17.07 14.97
CA THR A 417 13.17 16.24 15.79
C THR A 417 11.75 16.80 15.81
N HIS A 418 11.60 18.08 16.15
CA HIS A 418 10.31 18.76 16.16
C HIS A 418 9.70 18.88 14.75
N ILE A 419 10.52 19.16 13.74
CA ILE A 419 10.08 19.24 12.33
C ILE A 419 9.53 17.89 11.86
N ASN A 420 10.23 16.80 12.14
CA ASN A 420 9.83 15.45 11.75
C ASN A 420 8.56 15.00 12.50
N TYR A 421 8.33 15.46 13.73
CA TYR A 421 7.06 15.27 14.42
C TYR A 421 5.90 15.99 13.73
N PHE A 422 6.00 17.30 13.49
CA PHE A 422 4.90 18.10 12.92
C PHE A 422 4.67 17.87 11.41
N GLN A 423 5.72 17.54 10.65
CA GLN A 423 5.58 17.13 9.25
C GLN A 423 5.23 15.65 9.11
N GLY A 424 5.59 14.79 10.06
CA GLY A 424 5.44 13.34 9.95
C GLY A 424 4.09 12.81 10.40
N TYR A 425 3.76 11.59 9.97
CA TYR A 425 2.63 10.83 10.51
C TYR A 425 2.81 10.44 12.00
N GLY A 426 4.02 10.60 12.58
CA GLY A 426 4.34 10.28 13.97
C GLY A 426 3.40 10.92 15.00
N GLN A 427 2.90 12.13 14.76
CA GLN A 427 1.92 12.81 15.62
C GLN A 427 0.54 12.11 15.72
N PHE A 428 0.29 11.11 14.88
CA PHE A 428 -0.93 10.28 14.85
C PHE A 428 -0.70 8.83 15.30
N HIS A 429 0.52 8.49 15.74
CA HIS A 429 0.84 7.18 16.29
C HIS A 429 0.49 7.14 17.78
N GLU A 430 -0.37 6.22 18.18
CA GLU A 430 -0.69 5.99 19.60
C GLU A 430 -0.42 4.54 19.96
N HIS A 431 0.55 4.29 20.84
CA HIS A 431 0.89 2.94 21.26
C HIS A 431 -0.32 2.29 21.96
N GLY A 432 -0.66 1.06 21.58
CA GLY A 432 -1.86 0.36 22.06
C GLY A 432 -3.17 0.66 21.30
N LEU A 433 -3.17 1.49 20.24
CA LEU A 433 -4.39 1.88 19.50
C LEU A 433 -5.27 0.66 19.13
N PRO A 434 -6.56 0.62 19.54
CA PRO A 434 -7.46 -0.48 19.23
C PRO A 434 -7.62 -0.71 17.72
N ARG A 435 -7.24 -1.89 17.23
CA ARG A 435 -7.28 -2.25 15.80
C ARG A 435 -8.63 -2.84 15.35
N ARG A 436 -9.46 -3.25 16.32
CA ARG A 436 -10.83 -3.78 16.16
C ARG A 436 -11.71 -3.15 17.25
N LEU A 437 -13.03 -3.22 17.08
CA LEU A 437 -13.97 -2.89 18.15
C LEU A 437 -13.98 -4.00 19.22
N PRO A 438 -14.23 -3.66 20.50
CA PRO A 438 -14.64 -4.65 21.51
C PRO A 438 -15.90 -5.40 21.08
N ILE A 439 -16.08 -6.64 21.57
CA ILE A 439 -17.22 -7.50 21.21
C ILE A 439 -18.55 -6.81 21.53
N GLU A 440 -18.62 -6.10 22.65
CA GLU A 440 -19.79 -5.40 23.16
C GLU A 440 -20.19 -4.27 22.19
N GLU A 441 -19.21 -3.55 21.64
CA GLU A 441 -19.44 -2.51 20.63
C GLU A 441 -19.75 -3.09 19.24
N GLU A 442 -19.13 -4.21 18.87
CA GLU A 442 -19.44 -4.89 17.61
C GLU A 442 -20.86 -5.48 17.62
N ARG A 443 -21.30 -6.09 18.73
CA ARG A 443 -22.69 -6.59 18.88
C ARG A 443 -23.73 -5.47 18.75
N LYS A 444 -23.44 -4.26 19.23
CA LYS A 444 -24.33 -3.09 19.05
C LYS A 444 -24.52 -2.70 17.58
N ILE A 445 -23.60 -3.06 16.67
CA ILE A 445 -23.75 -2.79 15.23
C ILE A 445 -24.91 -3.59 14.64
N ASP A 446 -25.10 -4.85 15.04
CA ASP A 446 -26.16 -5.69 14.47
C ASP A 446 -27.58 -5.24 14.87
N ALA A 447 -27.70 -4.47 15.96
CA ALA A 447 -28.93 -3.77 16.35
C ALA A 447 -29.19 -2.46 15.57
N ASN A 448 -28.32 -2.05 14.63
CA ASN A 448 -28.50 -0.80 13.90
C ASN A 448 -29.79 -0.84 13.04
N PRO A 449 -30.71 0.13 13.17
CA PRO A 449 -32.00 0.10 12.45
C PRO A 449 -31.88 -0.04 10.93
N ARG A 450 -30.81 0.51 10.32
CA ARG A 450 -30.58 0.42 8.87
C ARG A 450 -30.14 -0.98 8.43
N LEU A 451 -29.44 -1.71 9.30
CA LEU A 451 -29.07 -3.11 9.06
C LEU A 451 -30.25 -4.04 9.29
N VAL A 452 -31.03 -3.82 10.36
CA VAL A 452 -32.27 -4.57 10.63
C VAL A 452 -33.24 -4.43 9.45
N ALA A 453 -33.49 -3.21 8.97
CA ALA A 453 -34.34 -2.97 7.80
C ALA A 453 -33.84 -3.70 6.54
N LYS A 454 -32.53 -3.66 6.24
CA LYS A 454 -31.97 -4.42 5.10
C LYS A 454 -31.95 -5.93 5.31
N ALA A 455 -31.89 -6.43 6.54
CA ALA A 455 -32.07 -7.86 6.83
C ALA A 455 -33.52 -8.31 6.56
N MET A 456 -34.52 -7.48 6.92
CA MET A 456 -35.92 -7.73 6.58
C MET A 456 -36.15 -7.71 5.05
N GLU A 457 -35.55 -6.76 4.32
CA GLU A 457 -35.61 -6.77 2.85
C GLU A 457 -34.99 -8.04 2.23
N ILE A 458 -33.91 -8.58 2.81
CA ILE A 458 -33.31 -9.85 2.36
C ILE A 458 -34.25 -11.03 2.60
N GLN A 459 -34.99 -11.04 3.72
CA GLN A 459 -35.99 -12.07 4.03
C GLN A 459 -37.21 -12.00 3.11
N ASN A 460 -37.64 -10.80 2.74
CA ASN A 460 -38.78 -10.54 1.87
C ASN A 460 -38.44 -10.60 0.36
N ALA A 461 -37.21 -10.97 -0.01
CA ALA A 461 -36.77 -10.96 -1.40
C ALA A 461 -37.33 -12.16 -2.20
N GLU A 462 -38.22 -11.88 -3.15
CA GLU A 462 -38.92 -12.89 -3.97
C GLU A 462 -38.01 -13.63 -4.97
N SER A 463 -36.84 -13.08 -5.31
CA SER A 463 -35.92 -13.64 -6.31
C SER A 463 -34.49 -13.80 -5.78
N ASN A 464 -33.83 -14.90 -6.14
CA ASN A 464 -32.42 -15.15 -5.83
C ASN A 464 -31.48 -14.04 -6.35
N GLY A 465 -31.86 -13.33 -7.42
CA GLY A 465 -31.10 -12.20 -7.94
C GLY A 465 -31.13 -11.02 -6.97
N ASP A 466 -32.32 -10.70 -6.46
CA ASP A 466 -32.54 -9.62 -5.50
C ASP A 466 -31.98 -9.97 -4.12
N THR A 467 -32.15 -11.20 -3.65
CA THR A 467 -31.52 -11.68 -2.40
C THR A 467 -29.99 -11.47 -2.44
N ASN A 468 -29.34 -11.77 -3.57
CA ASN A 468 -27.88 -11.60 -3.73
C ASN A 468 -27.47 -10.13 -3.80
N ARG A 469 -28.24 -9.28 -4.50
CA ARG A 469 -28.04 -7.82 -4.54
C ARG A 469 -28.19 -7.20 -3.14
N LEU A 470 -29.24 -7.58 -2.41
CA LEU A 470 -29.54 -7.08 -1.08
C LEU A 470 -28.51 -7.56 -0.04
N LYS A 471 -28.09 -8.84 -0.07
CA LYS A 471 -26.97 -9.34 0.75
C LYS A 471 -25.69 -8.54 0.52
N ARG A 472 -25.35 -8.24 -0.74
CA ARG A 472 -24.19 -7.40 -1.07
C ARG A 472 -24.33 -5.97 -0.51
N ASN A 473 -25.51 -5.38 -0.61
CA ASN A 473 -25.80 -4.06 -0.05
C ASN A 473 -25.71 -4.07 1.50
N TYR A 474 -26.23 -5.10 2.16
CA TYR A 474 -26.11 -5.31 3.60
C TYR A 474 -24.64 -5.42 4.03
N SER A 475 -23.81 -6.20 3.35
CA SER A 475 -22.36 -6.30 3.66
C SER A 475 -21.62 -4.97 3.48
N ILE A 476 -21.99 -4.16 2.47
CA ILE A 476 -21.45 -2.82 2.26
C ILE A 476 -21.88 -1.89 3.40
N LEU A 477 -23.15 -1.92 3.78
CA LEU A 477 -23.71 -1.11 4.87
C LEU A 477 -23.08 -1.48 6.22
N LYS A 478 -22.98 -2.77 6.57
CA LYS A 478 -22.37 -3.25 7.82
C LYS A 478 -20.90 -2.83 7.91
N ARG A 479 -20.14 -2.97 6.81
CA ARG A 479 -18.75 -2.48 6.75
C ARG A 479 -18.65 -0.96 6.92
N GLY A 480 -19.58 -0.22 6.33
CA GLY A 480 -19.66 1.24 6.50
C GLY A 480 -19.87 1.64 7.96
N ILE A 481 -20.89 1.05 8.60
CA ILE A 481 -21.21 1.31 10.01
C ILE A 481 -20.04 0.89 10.92
N TYR A 482 -19.49 -0.31 10.75
CA TYR A 482 -18.33 -0.78 11.51
C TYR A 482 -17.14 0.17 11.40
N SER A 483 -16.82 0.65 10.18
CA SER A 483 -15.71 1.58 9.97
C SER A 483 -15.94 2.91 10.69
N SER A 484 -17.15 3.45 10.68
CA SER A 484 -17.48 4.68 11.42
C SER A 484 -17.48 4.49 12.94
N THR A 485 -17.98 3.34 13.43
CA THR A 485 -18.00 3.05 14.87
C THR A 485 -16.60 2.82 15.41
N LEU A 486 -15.75 2.07 14.69
CA LEU A 486 -14.34 1.90 15.04
C LEU A 486 -13.59 3.23 15.04
N GLN A 487 -13.79 4.08 14.02
CA GLN A 487 -13.14 5.39 13.97
C GLN A 487 -13.55 6.28 15.15
N ARG A 488 -14.83 6.27 15.56
CA ARG A 488 -15.30 7.01 16.73
C ARG A 488 -14.69 6.46 18.03
N TYR A 489 -14.75 5.15 18.23
CA TYR A 489 -14.18 4.49 19.41
C TYR A 489 -12.68 4.77 19.55
N GLN A 490 -11.94 4.72 18.43
CA GLN A 490 -10.53 5.11 18.39
C GLN A 490 -10.33 6.59 18.74
N SER A 491 -11.14 7.53 18.24
CA SER A 491 -11.05 8.96 18.64
C SER A 491 -11.23 9.15 20.14
N GLU A 492 -12.28 8.53 20.71
CA GLU A 492 -12.60 8.60 22.15
C GLU A 492 -11.47 7.99 23.00
N TRP A 493 -10.95 6.84 22.57
CA TRP A 493 -9.82 6.18 23.21
C TRP A 493 -8.53 7.00 23.14
N VAL A 494 -8.18 7.58 21.98
CA VAL A 494 -6.98 8.43 21.82
C VAL A 494 -7.07 9.67 22.69
N GLN A 495 -8.24 10.31 22.77
CA GLN A 495 -8.45 11.46 23.64
C GLN A 495 -8.26 11.07 25.12
N SER A 496 -8.93 10.01 25.57
CA SER A 496 -8.81 9.48 26.93
C SER A 496 -7.36 9.13 27.31
N GLN A 497 -6.61 8.50 26.40
CA GLN A 497 -5.19 8.17 26.63
C GLN A 497 -4.28 9.41 26.72
N ARG A 498 -4.55 10.46 25.93
CA ARG A 498 -3.81 11.72 26.00
C ARG A 498 -4.12 12.48 27.30
N ASP A 499 -5.40 12.54 27.67
CA ASP A 499 -5.83 13.17 28.91
C ASP A 499 -5.30 12.42 30.14
N TRP A 500 -5.33 11.09 30.14
CA TRP A 500 -4.73 10.27 31.20
C TRP A 500 -3.22 10.53 31.36
N LYS A 501 -2.44 10.56 30.27
CA LYS A 501 -1.00 10.91 30.32
C LYS A 501 -0.77 12.30 30.96
N ILE A 502 -1.66 13.25 30.70
CA ILE A 502 -1.61 14.60 31.30
C ILE A 502 -1.98 14.54 32.78
N LEU A 503 -3.07 13.86 33.15
CA LEU A 503 -3.57 13.78 34.53
C LEU A 503 -2.57 13.07 35.47
N THR A 504 -2.00 11.94 35.04
CA THR A 504 -0.98 11.19 35.81
C THR A 504 0.41 11.82 35.78
N ARG A 505 0.58 12.94 35.04
CA ARG A 505 1.87 13.59 34.76
C ARG A 505 2.91 12.63 34.16
N GLY A 506 2.45 11.61 33.43
CA GLY A 506 3.28 10.54 32.85
C GLY A 506 3.97 9.63 33.86
N ARG A 507 3.54 9.61 35.13
CA ARG A 507 4.15 8.80 36.20
C ARG A 507 3.69 7.36 36.21
N GLU A 508 2.44 7.13 35.80
CA GLU A 508 1.88 5.79 35.65
C GLU A 508 2.28 5.21 34.29
N ARG A 509 2.49 3.90 34.23
CA ARG A 509 2.60 3.17 32.96
C ARG A 509 1.23 2.59 32.61
N PRO A 510 0.75 2.74 31.36
CA PRO A 510 -0.49 2.11 30.95
C PRO A 510 -0.29 0.60 30.86
N ASP A 511 -1.19 -0.17 31.46
CA ASP A 511 -1.22 -1.62 31.29
C ASP A 511 -1.85 -1.94 29.92
N HIS A 512 -0.98 -2.13 28.93
CA HIS A 512 -1.38 -2.54 27.59
C HIS A 512 -1.25 -4.06 27.47
N ALA A 513 -2.39 -4.76 27.46
CA ALA A 513 -2.42 -6.17 27.05
C ALA A 513 -1.79 -6.32 25.65
N GLU A 514 -0.68 -7.05 25.58
CA GLU A 514 0.12 -7.19 24.37
C GLU A 514 -0.67 -7.91 23.26
N GLN A 515 -1.12 -7.15 22.25
CA GLN A 515 -1.83 -7.68 21.08
C GLN A 515 -0.84 -8.28 20.04
N THR A 516 0.11 -9.08 20.53
CA THR A 516 1.24 -9.71 19.81
C THR A 516 1.23 -11.23 19.93
N ALA A 517 0.30 -11.81 20.71
CA ALA A 517 0.27 -13.23 21.02
C ALA A 517 0.00 -14.12 19.78
N GLU A 518 -0.78 -13.66 18.79
CA GLU A 518 -0.97 -14.42 17.54
C GLU A 518 0.35 -14.48 16.77
N LYS A 519 1.10 -13.38 16.73
CA LYS A 519 2.38 -13.30 16.02
C LYS A 519 3.44 -14.13 16.71
N GLN A 520 3.54 -14.06 18.03
CA GLN A 520 4.42 -14.93 18.81
C GLN A 520 4.10 -16.42 18.57
N ALA A 521 2.82 -16.80 18.50
CA ALA A 521 2.42 -18.15 18.14
C ALA A 521 2.80 -18.52 16.69
N GLN A 522 2.56 -17.63 15.72
CA GLN A 522 3.00 -17.83 14.33
C GLN A 522 4.51 -18.00 14.20
N CYS A 523 5.30 -17.21 14.93
CA CYS A 523 6.76 -17.30 14.92
C CYS A 523 7.30 -18.61 15.56
N LYS A 524 6.53 -19.24 16.45
CA LYS A 524 6.83 -20.59 16.96
C LYS A 524 6.48 -21.69 15.94
N LEU A 525 5.44 -21.51 15.13
CA LEU A 525 5.07 -22.42 14.02
C LEU A 525 5.96 -22.25 12.79
N MET A 526 6.46 -21.04 12.55
CA MET A 526 7.30 -20.65 11.41
C MET A 526 8.55 -19.93 11.95
N PRO A 527 9.59 -20.66 12.39
CA PRO A 527 10.80 -20.07 12.97
C PRO A 527 11.50 -19.07 12.04
N GLU A 528 11.40 -19.27 10.72
CA GLU A 528 11.91 -18.33 9.71
C GLU A 528 11.14 -17.00 9.70
N LEU A 529 9.83 -17.01 9.99
CA LEU A 529 9.06 -15.78 10.16
C LEU A 529 9.45 -15.06 11.46
N GLY A 530 9.80 -15.82 12.52
CA GLY A 530 10.34 -15.28 13.76
C GLY A 530 11.70 -14.60 13.56
N ARG A 531 12.63 -15.25 12.86
CA ARG A 531 13.93 -14.65 12.50
C ARG A 531 13.75 -13.41 11.64
N LEU A 532 12.91 -13.46 10.61
CA LEU A 532 12.60 -12.28 9.79
C LEU A 532 11.97 -11.15 10.62
N ALA A 533 11.05 -11.43 11.54
CA ALA A 533 10.47 -10.40 12.41
C ALA A 533 11.51 -9.72 13.30
N ALA A 534 12.47 -10.48 13.85
CA ALA A 534 13.58 -9.94 14.63
C ALA A 534 14.54 -9.11 13.76
N ILE A 535 14.96 -9.66 12.62
CA ILE A 535 15.81 -8.99 11.62
C ILE A 535 15.19 -7.67 11.18
N MET A 536 13.91 -7.65 10.77
CA MET A 536 13.23 -6.42 10.32
C MET A 536 12.99 -5.39 11.42
N SER A 537 13.10 -5.79 12.70
CA SER A 537 13.03 -4.88 13.85
C SER A 537 14.39 -4.32 14.26
N SER A 538 15.49 -4.89 13.74
CA SER A 538 16.85 -4.40 13.96
C SER A 538 17.14 -3.16 13.10
N LYS A 539 18.02 -2.31 13.61
CA LYS A 539 18.65 -1.21 12.86
C LYS A 539 20.08 -1.50 12.43
N GLU A 540 20.65 -2.60 12.92
CA GLU A 540 22.01 -2.98 12.59
C GLU A 540 22.13 -3.40 11.11
N PRO A 541 23.21 -2.99 10.41
CA PRO A 541 23.53 -3.50 9.09
C PRO A 541 23.75 -5.02 9.10
N LEU A 542 23.18 -5.73 8.12
CA LEU A 542 23.43 -7.16 7.94
C LEU A 542 24.78 -7.40 7.26
N SER A 543 25.58 -8.30 7.82
CA SER A 543 26.72 -8.91 7.15
C SER A 543 26.29 -9.75 5.93
N PHE A 544 27.25 -10.12 5.09
CA PHE A 544 26.98 -10.94 3.89
C PHE A 544 26.33 -12.29 4.23
N ASP A 545 26.77 -12.95 5.30
CA ASP A 545 26.23 -14.25 5.73
C ASP A 545 24.82 -14.12 6.33
N GLU A 546 24.55 -13.04 7.08
CA GLU A 546 23.19 -12.76 7.57
C GLU A 546 22.24 -12.41 6.42
N LYS A 547 22.71 -11.70 5.38
CA LYS A 547 21.95 -11.48 4.14
C LYS A 547 21.63 -12.80 3.44
N ALA A 548 22.56 -13.74 3.37
CA ALA A 548 22.34 -15.08 2.82
C ALA A 548 21.22 -15.83 3.58
N VAL A 549 21.27 -15.84 4.92
CA VAL A 549 20.22 -16.43 5.77
C VAL A 549 18.88 -15.73 5.56
N ALA A 550 18.86 -14.39 5.48
CA ALA A 550 17.64 -13.62 5.23
C ALA A 550 17.02 -13.94 3.86
N VAL A 551 17.81 -14.09 2.78
CA VAL A 551 17.30 -14.53 1.46
C VAL A 551 16.68 -15.92 1.55
N LYS A 552 17.31 -16.86 2.28
CA LYS A 552 16.78 -18.22 2.47
C LYS A 552 15.44 -18.23 3.22
N ASP A 553 15.30 -17.42 4.26
CA ASP A 553 14.05 -17.30 5.02
C ASP A 553 12.94 -16.61 4.18
N LEU A 554 13.29 -15.56 3.42
CA LEU A 554 12.37 -14.90 2.48
C LEU A 554 11.92 -15.83 1.34
N TYR A 555 12.84 -16.66 0.83
CA TYR A 555 12.57 -17.68 -0.20
C TYR A 555 11.64 -18.77 0.33
N THR A 556 11.90 -19.26 1.54
CA THR A 556 11.01 -20.20 2.26
C THR A 556 9.60 -19.62 2.39
N GLN A 557 9.47 -18.36 2.80
CA GLN A 557 8.19 -17.66 2.88
C GLN A 557 7.52 -17.43 1.51
N CYS A 558 8.27 -17.42 0.41
CA CYS A 558 7.73 -17.35 -0.95
C CYS A 558 7.16 -18.68 -1.45
N LEU A 559 7.72 -19.82 -1.02
CA LEU A 559 7.32 -21.17 -1.43
C LEU A 559 6.29 -21.82 -0.51
N ARG A 560 6.24 -21.46 0.78
CA ARG A 560 5.36 -22.07 1.78
C ARG A 560 3.89 -21.99 1.34
N ASP A 561 3.24 -23.15 1.26
CA ASP A 561 1.79 -23.25 1.16
C ASP A 561 1.17 -22.89 2.52
N PHE A 562 0.13 -22.07 2.50
CA PHE A 562 -0.58 -21.62 3.71
C PHE A 562 -1.95 -22.28 3.87
N ASP A 563 -2.32 -23.23 3.01
CA ASP A 563 -3.54 -24.03 3.19
C ASP A 563 -3.45 -24.94 4.45
N VAL A 564 -2.25 -25.38 4.85
CA VAL A 564 -1.96 -26.08 6.12
C VAL A 564 -0.59 -25.65 6.68
N VAL A 565 -0.47 -25.39 7.98
CA VAL A 565 0.79 -25.11 8.68
C VAL A 565 1.00 -26.14 9.79
N TYR A 566 2.08 -26.90 9.71
CA TYR A 566 2.53 -27.85 10.72
C TYR A 566 3.49 -27.18 11.70
N ARG A 567 3.70 -27.78 12.88
CA ARG A 567 4.84 -27.42 13.74
C ARG A 567 6.13 -28.01 13.17
N PRO A 568 7.30 -27.43 13.47
CA PRO A 568 8.58 -28.01 13.04
C PRO A 568 8.75 -29.45 13.53
N GLY A 569 8.97 -30.39 12.61
CA GLY A 569 9.08 -31.82 12.88
C GLY A 569 7.75 -32.59 12.91
N GLU A 570 6.61 -31.90 12.75
CA GLU A 570 5.28 -32.50 12.59
C GLU A 570 4.81 -32.53 11.12
N GLU A 571 5.68 -32.18 10.17
CA GLU A 571 5.39 -32.26 8.73
C GLU A 571 5.16 -33.72 8.25
N PRO A 572 4.19 -33.98 7.34
CA PRO A 572 3.96 -35.33 6.85
C PRO A 572 5.10 -35.88 5.98
N LEU A 573 5.75 -36.95 6.43
CA LEU A 573 6.78 -37.68 5.69
C LEU A 573 6.10 -38.61 4.67
N ASP A 574 6.43 -38.48 3.38
CA ASP A 574 5.78 -39.18 2.27
C ASP A 574 4.24 -39.12 2.26
N GLY A 575 3.69 -38.05 2.85
CA GLY A 575 2.24 -37.93 3.02
C GLY A 575 1.67 -38.88 4.08
N ARG A 576 2.43 -39.22 5.11
CA ARG A 576 1.97 -39.92 6.33
C ARG A 576 2.33 -39.09 7.57
N CYS A 577 1.62 -39.31 8.67
CA CYS A 577 1.97 -38.67 9.94
C CYS A 577 3.36 -39.14 10.41
N PRO A 578 4.26 -38.25 10.86
CA PRO A 578 5.60 -38.64 11.32
C PRO A 578 5.61 -39.31 12.71
N VAL A 579 4.44 -39.51 13.34
CA VAL A 579 4.31 -40.17 14.65
C VAL A 579 4.26 -41.69 14.45
N ASP A 580 5.20 -42.41 15.07
CA ASP A 580 5.26 -43.88 15.01
C ASP A 580 3.92 -44.54 15.40
N GLY A 581 3.46 -45.48 14.58
CA GLY A 581 2.18 -46.16 14.74
C GLY A 581 0.96 -45.39 14.23
N CYS A 582 1.12 -44.18 13.68
CA CYS A 582 0.05 -43.43 13.05
C CYS A 582 -0.09 -43.78 11.55
N ASP A 583 -0.75 -44.89 11.24
CA ASP A 583 -1.00 -45.40 9.87
C ASP A 583 -1.95 -44.52 9.00
N PHE A 584 -2.12 -43.24 9.35
CA PHE A 584 -3.00 -42.34 8.62
C PHE A 584 -2.30 -41.71 7.42
N GLU A 585 -2.75 -42.05 6.22
CA GLU A 585 -2.36 -41.33 4.99
C GLU A 585 -2.91 -39.90 5.04
N SER A 586 -2.00 -38.93 4.97
CA SER A 586 -2.28 -37.50 4.89
C SER A 586 -3.10 -37.22 3.63
N MET A 587 -4.26 -36.58 3.82
CA MET A 587 -5.27 -36.39 2.78
C MET A 587 -4.79 -35.52 1.60
N ARG A 588 -4.12 -36.13 0.61
CA ARG A 588 -3.91 -35.53 -0.71
C ARG A 588 -5.00 -35.87 -1.74
N GLY A 589 -5.99 -36.72 -1.39
CA GLY A 589 -6.98 -37.23 -2.35
C GLY A 589 -8.35 -37.60 -1.80
N ALA A 590 -9.14 -36.64 -1.30
CA ALA A 590 -10.57 -36.86 -1.03
C ALA A 590 -11.40 -35.56 -1.15
N THR A 591 -11.99 -35.29 -2.32
CA THR A 591 -12.94 -34.16 -2.49
C THR A 591 -14.41 -34.58 -2.37
N THR A 592 -14.71 -35.86 -2.11
CA THR A 592 -16.08 -36.38 -2.09
C THR A 592 -16.25 -37.51 -1.08
N SER A 593 -17.31 -37.39 -0.26
CA SER A 593 -17.77 -38.27 0.84
C SER A 593 -17.16 -38.01 2.24
N ILE A 594 -17.98 -37.43 3.12
CA ILE A 594 -17.76 -37.30 4.58
C ILE A 594 -19.11 -37.57 5.25
N LEU A 595 -19.64 -38.79 5.11
CA LEU A 595 -20.91 -39.23 5.71
C LEU A 595 -20.91 -40.70 6.19
N ALA A 596 -19.76 -41.38 6.18
CA ALA A 596 -19.68 -42.83 6.45
C ALA A 596 -18.78 -43.22 7.65
N PHE A 597 -18.12 -42.27 8.32
CA PHE A 597 -17.10 -42.58 9.34
C PHE A 597 -17.57 -42.44 10.80
N ASP A 598 -18.63 -41.66 11.07
CA ASP A 598 -19.06 -41.35 12.45
C ASP A 598 -19.57 -42.58 13.24
N GLU A 599 -20.11 -43.61 12.58
CA GLU A 599 -20.84 -44.69 13.26
C GLU A 599 -19.94 -45.80 13.83
N LYS A 600 -18.65 -45.89 13.41
CA LYS A 600 -17.76 -47.00 13.80
C LYS A 600 -16.83 -46.70 14.98
N CYS A 601 -16.37 -45.47 15.18
CA CYS A 601 -15.48 -45.11 16.29
C CYS A 601 -16.22 -44.86 17.62
N LEU A 602 -17.52 -44.54 17.59
CA LEU A 602 -18.30 -44.29 18.81
C LEU A 602 -18.41 -45.50 19.74
N VAL A 603 -18.50 -46.72 19.18
CA VAL A 603 -18.75 -47.95 19.95
C VAL A 603 -17.52 -48.42 20.76
N GLN A 604 -16.31 -47.92 20.48
CA GLN A 604 -15.08 -48.37 21.15
C GLN A 604 -14.52 -47.41 22.21
N MET A 605 -15.09 -46.21 22.41
CA MET A 605 -14.63 -45.26 23.43
C MET A 605 -15.54 -45.09 24.65
N GLU A 606 -16.72 -45.73 24.70
CA GLU A 606 -17.65 -45.61 25.84
C GLU A 606 -17.23 -46.40 27.10
N SER A 607 -16.06 -47.04 27.11
CA SER A 607 -15.61 -47.95 28.18
C SER A 607 -14.44 -47.45 29.06
N LEU A 608 -14.07 -46.16 29.02
CA LEU A 608 -12.99 -45.61 29.86
C LEU A 608 -13.41 -44.38 30.70
N PRO A 609 -12.87 -44.20 31.93
CA PRO A 609 -13.37 -43.21 32.87
C PRO A 609 -12.90 -41.78 32.57
N LYS A 610 -13.77 -40.80 32.83
CA LYS A 610 -13.46 -39.37 32.74
C LYS A 610 -12.76 -38.89 34.03
N SER A 611 -11.49 -38.49 33.96
CA SER A 611 -10.87 -37.65 34.99
C SER A 611 -9.77 -36.73 34.42
N HIS A 612 -9.62 -35.56 35.05
CA HIS A 612 -8.57 -34.55 34.86
C HIS A 612 -8.51 -33.82 33.50
N VAL A 613 -9.34 -32.79 33.36
CA VAL A 613 -9.02 -31.61 32.53
C VAL A 613 -8.22 -30.64 33.40
N SER A 614 -7.07 -30.16 32.92
CA SER A 614 -6.24 -29.19 33.65
C SER A 614 -6.92 -27.81 33.72
N THR A 615 -6.80 -27.14 34.86
CA THR A 615 -7.25 -25.74 35.05
C THR A 615 -6.59 -24.77 34.06
N ASP A 616 -5.34 -25.03 33.68
CA ASP A 616 -4.62 -24.22 32.67
C ASP A 616 -5.30 -24.27 31.32
N GLU A 617 -5.88 -25.41 30.95
CA GLU A 617 -6.55 -25.56 29.65
C GLU A 617 -7.85 -24.74 29.59
N GLN A 618 -8.58 -24.63 30.71
CA GLN A 618 -9.74 -23.74 30.78
C GLN A 618 -9.35 -22.26 30.76
N HIS A 619 -8.26 -21.88 31.42
CA HIS A 619 -7.72 -20.51 31.34
C HIS A 619 -7.23 -20.17 29.93
N TYR A 620 -6.51 -21.08 29.29
CA TYR A 620 -6.03 -20.92 27.91
C TYR A 620 -7.20 -20.83 26.91
N ARG A 621 -8.26 -21.65 27.07
CA ARG A 621 -9.48 -21.57 26.25
C ARG A 621 -10.25 -20.25 26.44
N ARG A 622 -10.32 -19.70 27.66
CA ARG A 622 -10.89 -18.35 27.90
C ARG A 622 -10.03 -17.27 27.26
N HIS A 623 -8.71 -17.29 27.48
CA HIS A 623 -7.77 -16.35 26.87
C HIS A 623 -7.87 -16.34 25.32
N LEU A 624 -7.92 -17.52 24.67
CA LEU A 624 -8.10 -17.63 23.22
C LEU A 624 -9.47 -17.14 22.72
N HIS A 625 -10.52 -17.31 23.52
CA HIS A 625 -11.86 -16.81 23.19
C HIS A 625 -11.93 -15.27 23.32
N ASP A 626 -11.38 -14.74 24.40
CA ASP A 626 -11.55 -13.34 24.82
C ASP A 626 -10.56 -12.40 24.09
N ALA A 627 -9.34 -12.84 23.79
CA ALA A 627 -8.32 -12.01 23.12
C ALA A 627 -8.32 -12.10 21.58
N HIS A 628 -8.73 -13.24 20.99
CA HIS A 628 -8.40 -13.56 19.59
C HIS A 628 -9.59 -13.77 18.62
N HIS A 629 -10.83 -13.76 19.11
CA HIS A 629 -12.05 -13.89 18.30
C HIS A 629 -12.06 -15.08 17.31
N TYR A 630 -11.55 -16.24 17.72
CA TYR A 630 -11.65 -17.49 16.95
C TYR A 630 -13.09 -18.06 16.96
N ASN A 631 -13.99 -17.39 16.24
CA ASN A 631 -15.36 -17.86 16.00
C ASN A 631 -15.43 -18.71 14.72
N LYS A 632 -14.91 -19.95 14.82
CA LYS A 632 -15.17 -21.01 13.83
C LYS A 632 -15.58 -22.31 14.53
N ALA A 633 -16.81 -22.29 15.03
CA ALA A 633 -17.60 -23.45 15.43
C ALA A 633 -16.83 -24.60 16.11
N ILE A 634 -16.56 -24.45 17.41
CA ILE A 634 -16.58 -25.62 18.29
C ILE A 634 -18.03 -26.13 18.25
N CYS A 635 -18.25 -27.32 17.70
CA CYS A 635 -19.59 -27.83 17.44
C CYS A 635 -20.36 -28.08 18.74
N VAL A 636 -21.48 -27.38 18.91
CA VAL A 636 -22.57 -27.78 19.81
C VAL A 636 -23.69 -28.33 18.92
N PRO A 637 -24.11 -29.59 19.07
CA PRO A 637 -25.25 -30.12 18.34
C PRO A 637 -26.55 -29.43 18.80
N SER A 638 -27.43 -29.10 17.86
CA SER A 638 -28.87 -29.11 18.14
C SER A 638 -29.51 -30.23 17.32
N GLU A 639 -30.39 -30.99 17.97
CA GLU A 639 -31.03 -32.13 17.33
C GLU A 639 -32.03 -31.69 16.25
N LYS A 640 -31.99 -32.37 15.09
CA LYS A 640 -33.03 -33.37 14.80
C LYS A 640 -32.70 -34.18 13.55
N ALA A 641 -32.68 -35.50 13.72
CA ALA A 641 -32.42 -36.46 12.65
C ALA A 641 -33.59 -36.55 11.65
N ARG A 642 -33.28 -36.93 10.40
CA ARG A 642 -34.18 -37.74 9.56
C ARG A 642 -33.40 -38.65 8.62
N LYS A 643 -33.53 -39.97 8.86
CA LYS A 643 -32.90 -41.07 8.12
C LYS A 643 -33.41 -41.14 6.67
N LYS A 644 -32.57 -41.59 5.72
CA LYS A 644 -32.78 -42.88 5.00
C LYS A 644 -31.72 -43.26 3.94
N ARG A 645 -31.25 -44.50 4.09
CA ARG A 645 -30.87 -45.53 3.09
C ARG A 645 -29.80 -45.26 2.02
N SER A 646 -28.83 -46.16 2.05
CA SER A 646 -27.90 -46.58 1.00
C SER A 646 -28.54 -47.55 -0.02
N SER A 647 -27.89 -47.61 -1.19
CA SER A 647 -27.80 -48.74 -2.13
C SER A 647 -26.72 -48.34 -3.15
N SER A 648 -25.48 -48.87 -3.04
CA SER A 648 -24.97 -50.04 -3.79
C SER A 648 -24.73 -49.75 -5.28
N GLU A 649 -23.70 -50.19 -6.00
CA GLU A 649 -22.46 -50.99 -5.82
C GLU A 649 -22.01 -51.32 -7.28
N ILE A 650 -20.89 -52.02 -7.49
CA ILE A 650 -20.49 -52.65 -8.78
C ILE A 650 -19.87 -51.70 -9.85
N ASP A 651 -18.56 -51.45 -9.69
CA ASP A 651 -17.44 -52.11 -10.41
C ASP A 651 -17.22 -52.08 -11.95
N GLU A 652 -15.91 -51.93 -12.22
CA GLU A 652 -15.04 -52.56 -13.23
C GLU A 652 -15.02 -52.16 -14.74
N GLU A 653 -13.79 -51.78 -15.15
CA GLU A 653 -13.03 -52.20 -16.35
C GLU A 653 -13.59 -52.07 -17.79
N SER A 654 -12.78 -51.89 -18.85
CA SER A 654 -11.37 -51.48 -19.01
C SER A 654 -11.04 -51.09 -20.48
N VAL A 655 -9.99 -50.26 -20.67
CA VAL A 655 -8.99 -50.28 -21.78
C VAL A 655 -9.35 -49.90 -23.27
N ALA A 656 -8.43 -49.09 -23.85
CA ALA A 656 -7.99 -48.95 -25.25
C ALA A 656 -8.74 -48.13 -26.35
N ASP A 657 -8.16 -46.95 -26.63
CA ASP A 657 -7.52 -46.55 -27.92
C ASP A 657 -8.37 -46.10 -29.15
N GLY A 658 -7.77 -45.21 -29.98
CA GLY A 658 -8.26 -44.78 -31.30
C GLY A 658 -8.56 -43.27 -31.45
N ASN A 659 -7.73 -42.55 -32.23
CA ASN A 659 -7.90 -41.11 -32.57
C ASN A 659 -8.57 -40.88 -33.96
N PRO A 660 -8.94 -39.64 -34.38
CA PRO A 660 -10.20 -39.34 -35.11
C PRO A 660 -10.10 -39.20 -36.64
N PRO A 661 -11.20 -38.94 -37.39
CA PRO A 661 -11.40 -37.56 -37.91
C PRO A 661 -12.83 -37.04 -38.30
N LYS A 662 -13.00 -35.71 -38.19
CA LYS A 662 -13.67 -34.72 -39.11
C LYS A 662 -15.14 -34.88 -39.65
N ARG A 663 -15.97 -33.89 -39.25
CA ARG A 663 -16.95 -33.06 -40.05
C ARG A 663 -18.17 -33.71 -40.77
N GLN A 664 -19.42 -33.33 -40.40
CA GLN A 664 -20.27 -32.28 -41.05
C GLN A 664 -21.73 -32.15 -40.50
N ARG A 665 -22.23 -30.90 -40.46
CA ARG A 665 -23.62 -30.36 -40.65
C ARG A 665 -24.89 -30.99 -39.97
N ARG A 666 -25.37 -30.29 -38.91
CA ARG A 666 -26.75 -29.81 -38.50
C ARG A 666 -28.02 -30.26 -39.31
N PRO A 667 -29.26 -30.34 -38.73
CA PRO A 667 -29.83 -29.33 -37.80
C PRO A 667 -30.90 -29.70 -36.70
N ARG A 668 -30.97 -28.81 -35.68
CA ARG A 668 -32.14 -28.34 -34.86
C ARG A 668 -33.12 -29.31 -34.14
N ARG A 669 -32.97 -29.38 -32.80
CA ARG A 669 -33.98 -29.22 -31.69
C ARG A 669 -33.25 -29.43 -30.33
N GLN A 670 -33.68 -28.96 -29.14
CA GLN A 670 -34.44 -27.77 -28.69
C GLN A 670 -34.24 -27.59 -27.14
N ARG A 671 -34.43 -26.36 -26.58
CA ARG A 671 -34.35 -25.97 -25.13
C ARG A 671 -32.92 -25.97 -24.50
N LYS A 672 -32.44 -24.81 -23.97
CA LYS A 672 -32.38 -24.37 -22.54
C LYS A 672 -31.60 -25.38 -21.65
N THR A 673 -30.54 -25.01 -20.92
CA THR A 673 -30.32 -23.78 -20.11
C THR A 673 -28.84 -23.35 -20.04
N THR A 674 -28.59 -22.07 -19.80
CA THR A 674 -27.27 -21.41 -19.73
C THR A 674 -26.41 -21.86 -18.54
N LEU A 675 -25.15 -22.26 -18.79
CA LEU A 675 -24.11 -22.36 -17.76
C LEU A 675 -23.56 -20.97 -17.43
N ALA A 676 -23.66 -20.55 -16.17
CA ALA A 676 -23.08 -19.33 -15.64
C ALA A 676 -21.60 -19.56 -15.23
N PRO A 677 -20.75 -18.52 -15.18
CA PRO A 677 -19.38 -18.66 -14.71
C PRO A 677 -19.33 -19.10 -13.24
N SER A 678 -18.47 -20.07 -12.94
CA SER A 678 -18.25 -20.56 -11.57
C SER A 678 -17.59 -19.47 -10.72
N ASN A 679 -18.38 -18.86 -9.84
CA ASN A 679 -17.87 -17.91 -8.85
C ASN A 679 -16.89 -18.61 -7.90
N ALA A 680 -15.72 -18.03 -7.70
CA ALA A 680 -14.79 -18.45 -6.65
C ALA A 680 -15.42 -18.13 -5.28
N SER A 681 -15.93 -19.16 -4.59
CA SER A 681 -16.28 -19.05 -3.19
C SER A 681 -15.00 -19.00 -2.36
N THR A 682 -14.92 -18.03 -1.46
CA THR A 682 -13.93 -18.02 -0.39
C THR A 682 -14.19 -19.25 0.49
N LYS A 683 -13.32 -20.27 0.39
CA LYS A 683 -13.35 -21.42 1.30
C LYS A 683 -12.83 -20.98 2.67
N ASP A 684 -13.63 -21.22 3.69
CA ASP A 684 -13.23 -21.01 5.08
C ASP A 684 -12.39 -22.18 5.60
N LEU A 685 -11.19 -21.87 6.09
CA LEU A 685 -10.36 -22.80 6.88
C LEU A 685 -11.17 -23.41 8.03
N LYS A 686 -10.99 -24.71 8.28
CA LYS A 686 -11.66 -25.52 9.31
C LYS A 686 -10.59 -26.43 9.94
N ILE A 687 -10.47 -26.44 11.27
CA ILE A 687 -9.40 -27.14 12.00
C ILE A 687 -10.03 -28.10 13.03
N ILE A 688 -9.42 -29.27 13.21
CA ILE A 688 -9.74 -30.29 14.22
C ILE A 688 -8.41 -30.67 14.89
N LEU A 689 -8.41 -30.98 16.19
CA LEU A 689 -7.25 -31.40 16.96
C LEU A 689 -7.52 -32.76 17.64
N TRP A 690 -6.49 -33.59 17.75
CA TRP A 690 -6.45 -34.83 18.55
C TRP A 690 -5.19 -34.83 19.44
N GLY A 691 -5.26 -35.51 20.59
CA GLY A 691 -4.18 -35.55 21.60
C GLY A 691 -3.38 -36.87 21.60
N PRO A 692 -2.20 -36.89 22.28
CA PRO A 692 -1.27 -38.01 22.27
C PRO A 692 -1.63 -39.14 23.28
N PRO A 693 -1.11 -40.37 23.09
CA PRO A 693 -1.22 -41.46 24.05
C PRO A 693 -0.25 -41.32 25.23
N THR A 694 -0.62 -41.85 26.40
CA THR A 694 0.14 -41.75 27.65
C THR A 694 1.12 -42.91 27.87
N THR A 695 2.34 -42.59 28.30
CA THR A 695 3.32 -43.53 28.86
C THR A 695 3.34 -43.43 30.39
N ASN A 696 3.17 -44.55 31.10
CA ASN A 696 3.31 -44.62 32.57
C ASN A 696 4.80 -44.56 32.99
N PRO A 697 5.11 -44.03 34.19
CA PRO A 697 5.45 -44.94 35.30
C PRO A 697 4.81 -44.59 36.67
N GLN A 698 5.03 -45.47 37.65
CA GLN A 698 4.29 -45.58 38.92
C GLN A 698 4.90 -44.81 40.12
N ALA A 699 4.02 -44.42 41.06
CA ALA A 699 4.12 -44.42 42.55
C ALA A 699 5.45 -44.04 43.25
N MET A 700 5.49 -43.14 44.25
CA MET A 700 4.81 -43.23 45.57
C MET A 700 4.73 -41.87 46.33
N PHE A 701 3.90 -41.85 47.39
CA PHE A 701 3.65 -40.79 48.41
C PHE A 701 4.78 -40.64 49.48
N PRO A 702 4.71 -39.74 50.50
CA PRO A 702 3.80 -38.60 50.78
C PRO A 702 4.50 -37.24 51.15
N LEU A 703 3.68 -36.25 51.54
CA LEU A 703 3.96 -34.90 52.10
C LEU A 703 4.92 -34.84 53.32
N PRO A 704 5.43 -33.63 53.68
CA PRO A 704 4.80 -32.86 54.77
C PRO A 704 4.54 -31.37 54.44
N ALA A 705 4.03 -30.62 55.42
CA ALA A 705 3.34 -29.32 55.28
C ALA A 705 4.08 -28.13 55.93
N GLU A 706 3.34 -27.01 56.07
CA GLU A 706 3.59 -25.80 56.90
C GLU A 706 4.51 -24.70 56.34
N ALA A 707 3.92 -23.53 56.04
CA ALA A 707 4.06 -22.32 56.88
C ALA A 707 3.06 -21.22 56.44
N GLU A 708 2.58 -20.41 57.40
CA GLU A 708 1.57 -19.37 57.24
C GLU A 708 2.18 -17.95 57.10
N HIS A 709 1.46 -17.01 56.45
CA HIS A 709 0.99 -15.75 57.07
C HIS A 709 0.26 -14.81 56.08
N GLU A 710 -1.04 -14.64 56.34
CA GLU A 710 -1.80 -13.38 56.46
C GLU A 710 -1.32 -12.10 55.72
N ASN A 711 -2.20 -11.55 54.87
CA ASN A 711 -2.90 -10.26 55.11
C ASN A 711 -3.86 -9.89 53.95
N GLU A 712 -5.12 -10.35 54.03
CA GLU A 712 -6.28 -9.51 53.68
C GLU A 712 -6.60 -8.70 54.96
N GLU A 713 -7.09 -7.46 54.99
CA GLU A 713 -8.27 -6.92 54.30
C GLU A 713 -8.35 -5.40 54.60
N CYS A 714 -8.48 -4.51 53.60
CA CYS A 714 -9.17 -3.19 53.72
C CYS A 714 -9.28 -2.46 52.36
N LEU A 715 -10.37 -1.69 52.18
CA LEU A 715 -10.79 -0.87 51.01
C LEU A 715 -11.60 -1.54 49.90
N LYS A 716 -12.80 -2.00 50.27
CA LYS A 716 -14.01 -1.85 49.43
C LYS A 716 -15.02 -0.96 50.15
N ASP A 717 -14.96 0.35 49.92
CA ASP A 717 -16.09 1.30 50.07
C ASP A 717 -15.61 2.75 49.86
N LEU A 718 -15.66 3.25 48.61
CA LEU A 718 -15.69 4.68 48.27
C LEU A 718 -15.82 4.91 46.75
N THR A 719 -16.85 4.33 46.09
CA THR A 719 -17.10 4.57 44.66
C THR A 719 -18.57 4.62 44.25
N CYS A 720 -19.40 5.30 45.05
CA CYS A 720 -20.82 5.55 44.71
C CYS A 720 -21.30 6.96 45.12
N GLN A 721 -20.69 8.03 44.56
CA GLN A 721 -21.28 9.39 44.49
C GLN A 721 -20.43 10.36 43.63
N ALA A 722 -20.50 10.24 42.30
CA ALA A 722 -20.01 11.27 41.36
C ALA A 722 -20.64 11.17 39.95
N ILE A 723 -21.86 10.64 39.83
CA ILE A 723 -22.67 10.72 38.61
C ILE A 723 -23.85 11.62 38.93
N ASN A 724 -23.73 12.90 38.54
CA ASN A 724 -24.78 13.92 38.32
C ASN A 724 -24.17 15.31 38.54
N HIS A 725 -23.72 15.96 37.46
CA HIS A 725 -23.78 17.41 37.19
C HIS A 725 -22.82 17.78 36.06
N CYS A 726 -23.37 18.07 34.88
CA CYS A 726 -22.96 19.15 33.94
C CYS A 726 -23.64 18.96 32.57
N GLU A 727 -24.96 19.16 32.53
CA GLU A 727 -25.61 19.70 31.34
C GLU A 727 -25.83 21.21 31.56
N ASN A 728 -25.85 21.98 30.47
CA ASN A 728 -26.12 23.42 30.40
C ASN A 728 -25.08 24.36 31.05
N PHE A 729 -24.20 24.94 30.24
CA PHE A 729 -24.09 26.40 30.17
C PHE A 729 -23.90 26.86 28.72
N SER A 730 -24.86 27.66 28.26
CA SER A 730 -24.86 28.33 26.96
C SER A 730 -24.11 29.67 27.01
N GLU A 731 -23.78 30.16 25.82
CA GLU A 731 -23.24 31.49 25.47
C GLU A 731 -23.43 32.63 26.49
N THR A 732 -22.36 33.39 26.74
CA THR A 732 -22.47 34.86 26.87
C THR A 732 -21.14 35.56 26.57
N LEU A 733 -21.22 36.74 25.93
CA LEU A 733 -20.08 37.64 25.67
C LEU A 733 -19.61 38.32 26.96
N TYR A 734 -18.30 38.58 27.07
CA TYR A 734 -17.69 39.82 27.61
C TYR A 734 -16.26 39.90 27.02
N ILE A 735 -15.94 40.81 26.09
CA ILE A 735 -15.61 42.24 26.29
C ILE A 735 -14.55 42.45 27.39
N GLY A 736 -13.35 42.81 26.95
CA GLY A 736 -12.28 43.39 27.76
C GLY A 736 -11.50 44.41 26.92
N GLN A 737 -11.73 45.69 27.17
CA GLN A 737 -10.79 46.79 26.88
C GLN A 737 -9.69 46.73 27.97
N ASP A 738 -8.44 47.17 27.82
CA ASP A 738 -7.89 48.41 27.25
C ASP A 738 -6.69 48.10 26.29
N GLY A 739 -6.19 48.97 25.39
CA GLY A 739 -5.58 50.29 25.59
C GLY A 739 -4.04 50.15 25.77
N ASP A 740 -3.14 50.84 25.06
CA ASP A 740 -3.33 52.01 24.19
C ASP A 740 -2.20 52.20 23.13
N SER A 741 -2.57 52.85 22.02
CA SER A 741 -1.79 53.72 21.10
C SER A 741 -0.25 53.63 20.91
N ILE A 742 0.20 53.28 19.69
CA ILE A 742 1.30 53.98 18.97
C ILE A 742 0.93 54.20 17.49
N ARG A 743 1.29 55.38 16.95
CA ARG A 743 0.93 55.89 15.62
C ARG A 743 1.71 55.26 14.44
N SER A 744 0.96 55.07 13.35
CA SER A 744 1.26 55.51 11.97
C SER A 744 2.71 55.59 11.48
N ALA A 745 3.05 54.74 10.50
CA ALA A 745 3.98 55.07 9.42
C ALA A 745 3.49 54.46 8.10
N SER A 746 3.34 55.30 7.08
CA SER A 746 3.02 54.90 5.71
C SER A 746 4.20 54.18 5.05
N SER A 747 3.92 53.24 4.15
CA SER A 747 4.88 52.80 3.14
C SER A 747 4.19 52.64 1.78
N ASP A 748 4.79 53.28 0.78
CA ASP A 748 4.20 53.53 -0.52
C ASP A 748 4.09 52.30 -1.41
N THR A 749 3.03 52.27 -2.22
CA THR A 749 2.99 51.50 -3.46
C THR A 749 3.77 52.23 -4.55
N PRO A 750 4.51 51.50 -5.40
CA PRO A 750 4.71 51.90 -6.78
C PRO A 750 3.96 50.96 -7.72
N ASN A 751 2.91 51.49 -8.36
CA ASN A 751 2.37 50.90 -9.58
C ASN A 751 3.44 50.93 -10.68
N LEU A 752 3.56 49.86 -11.45
CA LEU A 752 4.17 49.90 -12.78
C LEU A 752 3.39 48.98 -13.73
N THR A 753 2.82 49.60 -14.76
CA THR A 753 1.83 49.05 -15.67
C THR A 753 2.43 48.38 -16.91
N ASP A 754 1.74 47.33 -17.37
CA ASP A 754 1.46 46.95 -18.76
C ASP A 754 2.46 47.24 -19.89
N ASN A 755 3.07 46.19 -20.46
CA ASN A 755 2.56 45.53 -21.69
C ASN A 755 3.60 44.58 -22.34
N PRO A 756 3.18 43.42 -22.91
CA PRO A 756 4.05 42.57 -23.72
C PRO A 756 3.90 42.86 -25.24
N GLY A 757 4.99 43.35 -25.87
CA GLY A 757 5.10 43.52 -27.33
C GLY A 757 6.12 42.54 -27.95
N PRO A 758 5.87 41.96 -29.15
CA PRO A 758 6.66 40.82 -29.65
C PRO A 758 7.87 41.24 -30.50
N SER A 759 8.94 40.44 -30.47
CA SER A 759 9.95 40.41 -31.54
C SER A 759 10.71 39.09 -31.56
N ALA A 760 10.79 38.48 -32.74
CA ALA A 760 11.58 37.28 -33.01
C ALA A 760 12.82 37.65 -33.83
N ILE A 761 14.02 37.28 -33.35
CA ILE A 761 15.24 37.23 -34.18
C ILE A 761 16.00 35.95 -33.86
N SER A 762 16.50 35.30 -34.91
CA SER A 762 17.30 34.08 -34.86
C SER A 762 18.77 34.35 -34.54
N SER A 763 19.43 33.43 -33.83
CA SER A 763 20.88 33.29 -33.89
C SER A 763 21.33 31.82 -33.78
N VAL A 764 22.29 31.47 -34.61
CA VAL A 764 22.89 30.13 -34.77
C VAL A 764 23.97 29.92 -33.70
N PRO A 765 24.19 28.70 -33.17
CA PRO A 765 25.13 28.49 -32.07
C PRO A 765 26.59 28.64 -32.51
N GLY A 766 27.31 29.55 -31.86
CA GLY A 766 28.77 29.65 -31.96
C GLY A 766 29.46 28.59 -31.10
N THR A 767 30.41 27.86 -31.68
CA THR A 767 31.23 26.87 -30.97
C THR A 767 32.43 27.55 -30.32
N ILE A 768 32.61 27.38 -29.00
CA ILE A 768 33.83 27.76 -28.28
C ILE A 768 34.52 26.47 -27.80
N PRO A 769 35.83 26.29 -28.02
CA PRO A 769 36.55 25.10 -27.59
C PRO A 769 36.81 25.10 -26.08
N ILE A 770 36.74 23.91 -25.46
CA ILE A 770 37.09 23.70 -24.05
C ILE A 770 38.59 23.39 -23.98
N ASP A 771 39.29 24.06 -23.06
CA ASP A 771 40.71 23.85 -22.74
C ASP A 771 40.90 22.59 -21.85
N PRO A 772 41.68 21.58 -22.27
CA PRO A 772 41.83 20.32 -21.56
C PRO A 772 42.95 20.37 -20.48
N ARG A 773 42.94 21.39 -19.60
CA ARG A 773 44.01 21.60 -18.58
C ARG A 773 43.54 22.00 -17.17
N ILE A 774 42.41 21.45 -16.71
CA ILE A 774 42.09 21.44 -15.26
C ILE A 774 41.70 20.01 -14.84
N LEU A 775 42.71 19.13 -14.85
CA LEU A 775 42.71 17.80 -14.24
C LEU A 775 44.09 17.54 -13.63
N ASP A 776 44.24 17.83 -12.35
CA ASP A 776 44.98 17.04 -11.35
C ASP A 776 44.67 17.65 -9.97
N VAL A 777 43.88 16.96 -9.13
CA VAL A 777 44.33 16.05 -8.05
C VAL A 777 44.97 16.80 -6.87
N SER A 778 44.24 16.78 -5.74
CA SER A 778 44.80 16.97 -4.40
C SER A 778 44.24 15.90 -3.47
N THR A 779 44.96 14.78 -3.39
CA THR A 779 44.66 13.67 -2.47
C THR A 779 45.27 13.97 -1.10
N THR A 780 44.49 14.41 -0.12
CA THR A 780 44.88 14.39 1.30
C THR A 780 43.65 14.34 2.22
N ILE A 781 43.82 13.84 3.43
CA ILE A 781 42.83 13.71 4.53
C ILE A 781 41.90 12.48 4.40
N LEU A 782 42.52 11.31 4.58
CA LEU A 782 41.94 10.22 5.37
C LEU A 782 42.80 10.06 6.64
N SER A 783 42.23 10.32 7.82
CA SER A 783 42.53 9.64 9.11
C SER A 783 41.92 10.40 10.29
N TYR A 784 41.50 9.63 11.32
CA TYR A 784 40.97 10.05 12.62
C TYR A 784 39.67 10.89 12.67
N LEU A 785 38.62 10.22 13.13
CA LEU A 785 38.06 10.51 14.47
C LEU A 785 37.19 9.33 14.95
N GLY A 786 37.83 8.36 15.60
CA GLY A 786 37.19 7.59 16.67
C GLY A 786 37.50 8.28 17.99
N GLY A 787 36.52 8.35 18.90
CA GLY A 787 36.68 9.09 20.16
C GLY A 787 35.37 9.20 20.93
N GLU A 788 35.05 8.17 21.69
CA GLU A 788 34.16 8.32 22.84
C GLU A 788 34.83 9.22 23.89
N LEU A 789 34.05 9.90 24.72
CA LEU A 789 34.52 10.39 26.01
C LEU A 789 33.37 10.38 27.03
N GLN A 790 33.42 9.41 27.92
CA GLN A 790 32.65 9.41 29.17
C GLN A 790 33.15 10.51 30.11
N GLN A 791 32.36 10.80 31.15
CA GLN A 791 32.68 11.81 32.14
C GLN A 791 33.91 11.44 32.98
N TYR A 792 34.68 12.47 33.35
CA TYR A 792 35.67 12.39 34.42
C TYR A 792 34.99 12.23 35.78
N ASP A 793 35.64 11.47 36.65
CA ASP A 793 35.58 11.66 38.11
C ASP A 793 37.02 11.85 38.61
N GLU A 794 37.23 12.72 39.61
CA GLU A 794 38.56 13.11 40.09
C GLU A 794 39.08 12.20 41.22
N CYS A 795 40.36 11.81 41.22
CA CYS A 795 41.35 12.17 42.27
C CYS A 795 42.68 11.38 42.27
N ASN A 796 43.75 12.13 42.58
CA ASN A 796 45.00 11.76 43.28
C ASN A 796 46.03 10.74 42.70
N LEU A 797 47.17 11.30 42.25
CA LEU A 797 48.51 11.18 42.86
C LEU A 797 48.90 9.85 43.57
N SER A 798 49.89 9.13 43.03
CA SER A 798 51.30 9.12 43.53
C SER A 798 52.22 8.07 42.85
N GLU A 799 53.55 8.26 42.96
CA GLU A 799 54.69 7.33 42.71
C GLU A 799 54.88 6.76 41.27
N GLN A 800 55.96 7.03 40.51
CA GLN A 800 57.43 6.97 40.68
C GLN A 800 58.10 5.65 40.23
N LEU A 801 59.02 5.79 39.24
CA LEU A 801 60.18 4.92 38.93
C LEU A 801 59.84 3.52 38.34
N ALA A 802 60.61 2.92 37.41
CA ALA A 802 61.98 3.16 36.95
C ALA A 802 62.27 2.62 35.51
N SER A 803 63.48 2.94 34.99
CA SER A 803 64.29 2.10 34.07
C SER A 803 63.99 2.04 32.56
N SER A 804 64.49 3.07 31.86
CA SER A 804 65.14 3.07 30.52
C SER A 804 66.38 2.12 30.42
N PRO A 805 67.10 1.98 29.26
CA PRO A 805 66.76 2.07 27.82
C PRO A 805 67.54 1.08 26.86
N LEU A 806 67.53 1.35 25.54
CA LEU A 806 68.50 0.96 24.46
C LEU A 806 68.42 -0.49 23.89
N ALA A 807 68.66 -0.78 22.60
CA ALA A 807 68.89 0.06 21.39
C ALA A 807 68.70 -0.73 20.05
N GLU A 808 68.56 0.03 18.96
CA GLU A 808 69.04 -0.19 17.57
C GLU A 808 68.60 -1.41 16.70
N GLN A 809 67.80 -1.05 15.68
CA GLN A 809 67.83 -1.36 14.23
C GLN A 809 69.14 -1.95 13.64
N PRO A 810 69.12 -2.63 12.45
CA PRO A 810 68.46 -2.20 11.19
C PRO A 810 67.01 -2.64 10.95
#